data_AF-A0A3D4PH21-F1
#
_entry.id   AF-A0A3D4PH21-F1
#
_cell.length_a   1.000
_cell.length_b   1.000
_cell.length_c   1.000
_cell.angle_alpha   90.00
_cell.angle_beta   90.00
_cell.angle_gamma   90.00
#
_symmetry.space_group_name_H-M   'P 1'
#
loop_
_entity.id
_entity.type
_entity.pdbx_description
1 polymer ?
#
loop_
_entity_poly.entity_id
_entity_poly.type
_entity_poly.pdbx_seq_one_letter_code
_entity_poly.pdbx_strand_id
1 'polypeptide(L)'
;PAEAEQKLLDLKVCDPACGSGHFLIAAAERMAMHLARLRTGDDQPNTLDVQHAKRDIIGRCIYGVDINPMAVELCKVSLWMEALEPGKPLSFLDHHIQCGNSLLGATPRLLAEGIPDDAFKPIEGDDKKVCADLKKSNKKEREEYKSGQGYLFEPVFKLGNAAAEFAKLTAAADDSLDSIAAKRQRYQDLVKGADYLNARFWADTWCAAFVWKKDESDLGRLCPTERKFRDIERNPHNVLPHVRDEIEELSIEFQLLHWHLAFPDVFRSIQSDDQLSSAASGWAGGFNVMLGNPPWERLKLQEQEFFSTRYAAIAEAPNAASRKRMIAALENEDPALFREFWDAQRHAEGENQLLRSTGRFPFCGVGRDINSASVFAETMRSLLAPDGQAGCVVPSAVVTDNTTKLFFQDLMQTSTLSSVHDFENRNGIFQGVHRSYKFCVMTMVRQVRDRSAGAKFSFFNLSTTELSDPTRSFSLTAFDIALLNPTTMTCPVFRARQDAELTKSIYRRIPVLLRSDGSQSLNPWCVKTRPGLFHMSNHSHLFHSLTELANQSEASGGRVPNGYLPLYEAKMLHQFDHRWATYQGDGSEDMPDDLKRDPSHFSNPRYALANAEVESRLPPSPRWVLGVRDICRSTDERTAISAILPPVGIGGTIMIVESDVSPKEFGNFVGVVDSFVFDYVTRQKVAGTHLNPSIFKQLPFISPSDLSLPAIWHETELCSDWCLRNVLELTYTAFDVQQFAVDSGYDGPPFRWDEERRFQIRCELDAAYFHLYLGFDEEWGADNPTLREMFPTRRDAVDYIMDTFPIVRRN
;
A
#
# COMPACT_ATOMS: atom_id res chain seq x y z
N PRO A 1 -38.12 -9.00 21.65
CA PRO A 1 -38.37 -7.76 20.88
C PRO A 1 -37.78 -6.51 21.55
N ALA A 2 -38.21 -6.15 22.77
CA ALA A 2 -37.73 -4.95 23.47
C ALA A 2 -36.21 -4.92 23.73
N GLU A 3 -35.61 -6.07 24.11
CA GLU A 3 -34.15 -6.16 24.28
C GLU A 3 -33.40 -5.96 22.95
N ALA A 4 -33.93 -6.48 21.83
CA ALA A 4 -33.32 -6.33 20.51
C ALA A 4 -33.41 -4.88 20.00
N GLU A 5 -34.54 -4.21 20.26
CA GLU A 5 -34.73 -2.78 19.98
C GLU A 5 -33.71 -1.94 20.76
N GLN A 6 -33.58 -2.18 22.08
CA GLN A 6 -32.62 -1.45 22.90
C GLN A 6 -31.18 -1.66 22.41
N LYS A 7 -30.79 -2.91 22.13
CA LYS A 7 -29.46 -3.23 21.56
C LYS A 7 -29.19 -2.51 20.24
N LEU A 8 -30.20 -2.34 19.38
CA LEU A 8 -30.05 -1.62 18.13
C LEU A 8 -29.88 -0.11 18.36
N LEU A 9 -30.65 0.47 19.29
CA LEU A 9 -30.54 1.88 19.70
C LEU A 9 -29.24 2.20 20.45
N ASP A 10 -28.59 1.20 21.03
CA ASP A 10 -27.29 1.32 21.69
C ASP A 10 -26.11 1.30 20.71
N LEU A 11 -26.32 0.92 19.44
CA LEU A 11 -25.26 0.89 18.43
C LEU A 11 -24.71 2.29 18.16
N LYS A 12 -23.37 2.37 18.05
CA LYS A 12 -22.62 3.59 17.75
C LYS A 12 -21.96 3.47 16.39
N VAL A 13 -22.40 4.29 15.44
CA VAL A 13 -21.94 4.33 14.05
C VAL A 13 -21.26 5.66 13.77
N CYS A 14 -20.02 5.63 13.29
CA CYS A 14 -19.22 6.84 13.07
C CYS A 14 -18.57 6.89 11.69
N ASP A 15 -18.56 8.08 11.10
CA ASP A 15 -17.72 8.45 9.96
C ASP A 15 -16.69 9.50 10.40
N PRO A 16 -15.38 9.20 10.42
CA PRO A 16 -14.34 10.09 10.90
C PRO A 16 -13.95 11.18 9.89
N ALA A 17 -14.54 11.19 8.69
CA ALA A 17 -14.37 12.23 7.68
C ALA A 17 -15.70 12.40 6.93
N CYS A 18 -16.73 12.80 7.68
CA CYS A 18 -18.12 12.59 7.28
C CYS A 18 -18.59 13.46 6.10
N GLY A 19 -17.88 14.54 5.77
CA GLY A 19 -18.25 15.46 4.72
C GLY A 19 -19.69 15.95 4.91
N SER A 20 -20.52 15.80 3.87
CA SER A 20 -21.95 16.13 3.91
C SER A 20 -22.84 15.05 4.56
N GLY A 21 -22.27 13.96 5.08
CA GLY A 21 -23.01 12.93 5.83
C GLY A 21 -23.64 11.82 4.99
N HIS A 22 -23.32 11.68 3.70
CA HIS A 22 -23.93 10.68 2.81
C HIS A 22 -23.85 9.24 3.36
N PHE A 23 -22.69 8.86 3.88
CA PHE A 23 -22.45 7.54 4.48
C PHE A 23 -23.25 7.35 5.77
N LEU A 24 -23.35 8.39 6.60
CA LEU A 24 -24.14 8.39 7.82
C LEU A 24 -25.65 8.30 7.55
N ILE A 25 -26.14 8.98 6.52
CA ILE A 25 -27.55 8.90 6.08
C ILE A 25 -27.88 7.49 5.62
N ALA A 26 -27.04 6.88 4.77
CA ALA A 26 -27.26 5.51 4.31
C ALA A 26 -27.24 4.50 5.46
N ALA A 27 -26.36 4.69 6.46
CA ALA A 27 -26.35 3.87 7.66
C ALA A 27 -27.63 4.06 8.48
N ALA A 28 -28.07 5.31 8.69
CA ALA A 28 -29.29 5.64 9.41
C ALA A 28 -30.53 5.01 8.75
N GLU A 29 -30.64 5.09 7.43
CA GLU A 29 -31.73 4.45 6.66
C GLU A 29 -31.81 2.95 6.88
N ARG A 30 -30.65 2.28 6.78
CA ARG A 30 -30.58 0.83 6.94
C ARG A 30 -30.96 0.42 8.36
N MET A 31 -30.46 1.12 9.36
CA MET A 31 -30.78 0.86 10.76
C MET A 31 -32.25 1.18 11.09
N ALA A 32 -32.78 2.28 10.55
CA ALA A 32 -34.17 2.68 10.74
C ALA A 32 -35.16 1.63 10.20
N MET A 33 -34.86 1.07 9.02
CA MET A 33 -35.66 -0.01 8.45
C MET A 33 -35.69 -1.24 9.38
N HIS A 34 -34.54 -1.62 9.96
CA HIS A 34 -34.49 -2.73 10.93
C HIS A 34 -35.22 -2.42 12.24
N LEU A 35 -35.09 -1.19 12.76
CA LEU A 35 -35.80 -0.77 13.97
C LEU A 35 -37.32 -0.74 13.76
N ALA A 36 -37.79 -0.22 12.63
CA ALA A 36 -39.21 -0.19 12.29
C ALA A 36 -39.80 -1.62 12.18
N ARG A 37 -39.07 -2.56 11.58
CA ARG A 37 -39.45 -3.99 11.55
C ARG A 37 -39.58 -4.59 12.94
N LEU A 38 -38.65 -4.28 13.85
CA LEU A 38 -38.69 -4.77 15.23
C LEU A 38 -39.88 -4.22 16.02
N ARG A 39 -40.24 -2.95 15.80
CA ARG A 39 -41.35 -2.27 16.49
C ARG A 39 -42.72 -2.72 16.01
N THR A 40 -42.88 -2.86 14.70
CA THR A 40 -44.17 -3.20 14.06
C THR A 40 -44.41 -4.70 14.01
N GLY A 41 -43.35 -5.49 13.88
CA GLY A 41 -43.43 -6.92 13.57
C GLY A 41 -43.63 -7.21 12.07
N ASP A 42 -43.68 -6.19 11.22
CA ASP A 42 -43.88 -6.32 9.77
C ASP A 42 -42.54 -6.30 9.02
N ASP A 43 -42.37 -7.19 8.03
CA ASP A 43 -41.17 -7.22 7.17
C ASP A 43 -41.03 -5.99 6.26
N GLN A 44 -42.15 -5.32 5.98
CA GLN A 44 -42.24 -4.08 5.21
C GLN A 44 -43.04 -3.02 5.99
N PRO A 45 -42.41 -2.34 6.96
CA PRO A 45 -43.05 -1.27 7.71
C PRO A 45 -43.48 -0.12 6.81
N ASN A 46 -44.52 0.62 7.19
CA ASN A 46 -44.95 1.78 6.44
C ASN A 46 -43.94 2.95 6.57
N THR A 47 -44.07 3.95 5.71
CA THR A 47 -43.16 5.10 5.65
C THR A 47 -43.09 5.87 6.97
N LEU A 48 -44.21 6.01 7.68
CA LEU A 48 -44.29 6.78 8.92
C LEU A 48 -43.54 6.07 10.06
N ASP A 49 -43.64 4.74 10.16
CA ASP A 49 -42.90 3.94 11.14
C ASP A 49 -41.39 4.00 10.89
N VAL A 50 -40.97 3.93 9.61
CA VAL A 50 -39.56 4.08 9.23
C VAL A 50 -39.06 5.49 9.55
N GLN A 51 -39.86 6.53 9.33
CA GLN A 51 -39.51 7.92 9.65
C GLN A 51 -39.32 8.13 11.16
N HIS A 52 -40.22 7.61 11.99
CA HIS A 52 -40.08 7.63 13.46
C HIS A 52 -38.83 6.87 13.91
N ALA A 53 -38.58 5.69 13.35
CA ALA A 53 -37.37 4.93 13.64
C ALA A 53 -36.10 5.70 13.21
N LYS A 54 -36.11 6.35 12.03
CA LYS A 54 -34.97 7.11 11.50
C LYS A 54 -34.61 8.28 12.39
N ARG A 55 -35.60 9.00 12.93
CA ARG A 55 -35.39 10.04 13.93
C ARG A 55 -34.65 9.51 15.17
N ASP A 56 -35.10 8.39 15.73
CA ASP A 56 -34.47 7.80 16.92
C ASP A 56 -33.02 7.35 16.65
N ILE A 57 -32.77 6.75 15.48
CA ILE A 57 -31.42 6.33 15.06
C ILE A 57 -30.49 7.54 14.91
N ILE A 58 -30.92 8.58 14.21
CA ILE A 58 -30.10 9.78 14.00
C ILE A 58 -29.79 10.47 15.34
N GLY A 59 -30.77 10.53 16.25
CA GLY A 59 -30.59 11.14 17.57
C GLY A 59 -29.74 10.35 18.56
N ARG A 60 -29.50 9.04 18.35
CA ARG A 60 -28.84 8.15 19.35
C ARG A 60 -27.63 7.36 18.86
N CYS A 61 -27.57 7.05 17.57
CA CYS A 61 -26.65 6.07 17.02
C CYS A 61 -25.62 6.66 16.04
N ILE A 62 -25.90 7.81 15.43
CA ILE A 62 -25.11 8.38 14.34
C ILE A 62 -24.14 9.43 14.87
N TYR A 63 -22.85 9.24 14.58
CA TYR A 63 -21.73 10.10 14.97
C TYR A 63 -20.90 10.46 13.74
N GLY A 64 -20.20 11.58 13.79
CA GLY A 64 -19.34 12.00 12.69
C GLY A 64 -18.33 13.05 13.10
N VAL A 65 -17.22 13.09 12.37
CA VAL A 65 -16.20 14.14 12.50
C VAL A 65 -15.84 14.63 11.11
N ASP A 66 -15.67 15.94 10.97
CA ASP A 66 -15.04 16.53 9.80
C ASP A 66 -14.13 17.70 10.22
N ILE A 67 -13.07 17.92 9.45
CA ILE A 67 -12.14 19.02 9.69
C ILE A 67 -12.73 20.36 9.23
N ASN A 68 -13.61 20.35 8.22
CA ASN A 68 -14.23 21.53 7.67
C ASN A 68 -15.52 21.89 8.45
N PRO A 69 -15.57 23.06 9.13
CA PRO A 69 -16.76 23.48 9.87
C PRO A 69 -18.02 23.55 9.00
N MET A 70 -17.89 23.90 7.72
CA MET A 70 -19.03 23.95 6.79
C MET A 70 -19.55 22.55 6.46
N ALA A 71 -18.66 21.56 6.34
CA ALA A 71 -19.07 20.18 6.10
C ALA A 71 -19.84 19.63 7.30
N VAL A 72 -19.38 19.92 8.53
CA VAL A 72 -20.10 19.59 9.77
C VAL A 72 -21.53 20.14 9.78
N GLU A 73 -21.70 21.42 9.46
CA GLU A 73 -23.05 22.03 9.43
C GLU A 73 -23.91 21.44 8.31
N LEU A 74 -23.34 21.19 7.13
CA LEU A 74 -24.05 20.53 6.02
C LEU A 74 -24.48 19.09 6.38
N CYS A 75 -23.63 18.35 7.09
CA CYS A 75 -23.93 17.02 7.61
C CYS A 75 -25.12 17.07 8.57
N LYS A 76 -25.10 17.99 9.54
CA LYS A 76 -26.23 18.18 10.49
C LYS A 76 -27.52 18.51 9.77
N VAL A 77 -27.49 19.44 8.80
CA VAL A 77 -28.66 19.80 7.99
C VAL A 77 -29.20 18.60 7.22
N SER A 78 -28.32 17.82 6.59
CA SER A 78 -28.72 16.64 5.82
C SER A 78 -29.36 15.58 6.73
N LEU A 79 -28.78 15.31 7.90
CA LEU A 79 -29.36 14.43 8.90
C LEU A 79 -30.71 14.93 9.42
N TRP A 80 -30.87 16.24 9.64
CA TRP A 80 -32.16 16.83 10.05
C TRP A 80 -33.25 16.70 9.01
N MET A 81 -32.93 16.90 7.73
CA MET A 81 -33.88 16.72 6.63
C MET A 81 -34.38 15.28 6.57
N GLU A 82 -33.50 14.33 6.82
CA GLU A 82 -33.82 12.91 6.85
C GLU A 82 -34.55 12.46 8.14
N ALA A 83 -34.33 13.15 9.26
CA ALA A 83 -34.97 12.89 10.56
C ALA A 83 -36.25 13.71 10.81
N LEU A 84 -36.72 14.48 9.83
CA LEU A 84 -37.86 15.38 9.99
C LEU A 84 -39.11 14.58 10.33
N GLU A 85 -39.83 14.96 11.38
CA GLU A 85 -41.11 14.34 11.74
C GLU A 85 -42.15 15.44 12.02
N PRO A 86 -43.31 15.44 11.35
CA PRO A 86 -44.32 16.48 11.54
C PRO A 86 -44.74 16.64 13.00
N GLY A 87 -44.68 17.86 13.50
CA GLY A 87 -45.06 18.19 14.89
C GLY A 87 -43.95 17.99 15.92
N LYS A 88 -42.77 17.47 15.54
CA LYS A 88 -41.60 17.38 16.41
C LYS A 88 -40.47 18.34 15.98
N PRO A 89 -39.71 18.89 16.94
CA PRO A 89 -38.57 19.75 16.64
C PRO A 89 -37.35 18.97 16.11
N LEU A 90 -36.31 19.63 15.58
CA LEU A 90 -35.10 18.94 15.09
C LEU A 90 -34.24 18.42 16.24
N SER A 91 -33.74 17.18 16.14
CA SER A 91 -32.89 16.56 17.17
C SER A 91 -31.59 17.34 17.41
N PHE A 92 -31.08 17.33 18.63
CA PHE A 92 -29.82 17.99 18.99
C PHE A 92 -28.61 17.12 18.62
N LEU A 93 -27.77 17.56 17.67
CA LEU A 93 -26.69 16.74 17.09
C LEU A 93 -25.26 17.19 17.43
N ASP A 94 -25.06 18.32 18.14
CA ASP A 94 -23.70 18.88 18.32
C ASP A 94 -22.75 17.97 19.12
N HIS A 95 -23.29 17.12 20.00
CA HIS A 95 -22.49 16.15 20.76
C HIS A 95 -22.15 14.88 19.95
N HIS A 96 -22.77 14.68 18.78
CA HIS A 96 -22.55 13.53 17.90
C HIS A 96 -21.76 13.90 16.64
N ILE A 97 -21.92 15.12 16.12
CA ILE A 97 -21.21 15.62 14.94
C ILE A 97 -20.23 16.70 15.38
N GLN A 98 -18.94 16.36 15.38
CA GLN A 98 -17.85 17.20 15.90
C GLN A 98 -17.01 17.81 14.77
N CYS A 99 -16.44 18.98 15.01
CA CYS A 99 -15.48 19.61 14.10
C CYS A 99 -14.06 19.42 14.63
N GLY A 100 -13.15 18.91 13.81
CA GLY A 100 -11.74 18.74 14.16
C GLY A 100 -11.00 17.75 13.28
N ASN A 101 -9.68 17.70 13.42
CA ASN A 101 -8.83 16.78 12.68
C ASN A 101 -8.83 15.40 13.36
N SER A 102 -9.59 14.45 12.80
CA SER A 102 -9.70 13.06 13.27
C SER A 102 -8.37 12.33 13.48
N LEU A 103 -7.32 12.73 12.76
CA LEU A 103 -6.00 12.10 12.80
C LEU A 103 -5.09 12.73 13.86
N LEU A 104 -5.29 14.00 14.23
CA LEU A 104 -4.43 14.74 15.14
C LEU A 104 -5.05 14.83 16.54
N GLY A 105 -4.40 14.17 17.51
CA GLY A 105 -4.83 14.21 18.90
C GLY A 105 -4.20 13.10 19.74
N ALA A 106 -4.15 13.33 21.05
CA ALA A 106 -3.66 12.38 22.05
C ALA A 106 -4.72 11.34 22.49
N THR A 107 -4.22 10.22 23.02
CA THR A 107 -5.01 9.19 23.71
C THR A 107 -4.61 9.15 25.20
N PRO A 108 -5.46 8.61 26.10
CA PRO A 108 -5.11 8.48 27.52
C PRO A 108 -3.79 7.73 27.75
N ARG A 109 -3.49 6.71 26.93
CA ARG A 109 -2.19 6.03 26.99
C ARG A 109 -1.03 6.94 26.64
N LEU A 110 -1.14 7.73 25.57
CA LEU A 110 -0.09 8.67 25.17
C LEU A 110 0.16 9.73 26.24
N LEU A 111 -0.92 10.25 26.83
CA LEU A 111 -0.82 11.21 27.93
C LEU A 111 -0.18 10.59 29.18
N ALA A 112 -0.46 9.32 29.48
CA ALA A 112 0.18 8.59 30.56
C ALA A 112 1.68 8.36 30.29
N GLU A 113 2.07 8.02 29.06
CA GLU A 113 3.47 7.79 28.66
C GLU A 113 4.33 9.06 28.64
N GLY A 114 3.70 10.23 28.55
CA GLY A 114 4.36 11.54 28.56
C GLY A 114 4.80 12.03 27.17
N ILE A 115 5.54 13.13 27.11
CA ILE A 115 6.01 13.71 25.84
C ILE A 115 7.21 12.89 25.30
N PRO A 116 7.11 12.27 24.11
CA PRO A 116 8.23 11.54 23.53
C PRO A 116 9.34 12.48 23.08
N ASP A 117 10.59 12.00 23.10
CA ASP A 117 11.75 12.82 22.69
C ASP A 117 11.71 13.22 21.20
N ASP A 118 10.90 12.51 20.42
CA ASP A 118 10.70 12.78 19.00
C ASP A 118 9.83 14.02 18.72
N ALA A 119 9.10 14.54 19.71
CA ALA A 119 8.44 15.85 19.63
C ALA A 119 9.46 17.00 19.45
N PHE A 120 10.72 16.78 19.83
CA PHE A 120 11.81 17.75 19.73
C PHE A 120 12.76 17.48 18.55
N LYS A 121 12.36 16.63 17.58
CA LYS A 121 13.05 16.58 16.29
C LYS A 121 12.79 17.88 15.53
N PRO A 122 13.82 18.51 14.95
CA PRO A 122 13.65 19.80 14.27
C PRO A 122 12.84 19.64 12.98
N ILE A 123 11.86 20.51 12.80
CA ILE A 123 11.11 20.70 11.55
C ILE A 123 11.39 22.08 10.95
N GLU A 124 10.74 22.42 9.84
CA GLU A 124 11.00 23.65 9.09
C GLU A 124 10.81 24.90 9.98
N GLY A 125 11.84 25.76 10.05
CA GLY A 125 11.86 26.93 10.92
C GLY A 125 12.27 26.72 12.38
N ASP A 126 12.63 25.51 12.81
CA ASP A 126 13.21 25.26 14.15
C ASP A 126 14.73 25.50 14.17
N ASP A 127 15.24 25.94 15.33
CA ASP A 127 16.67 25.94 15.62
C ASP A 127 17.14 24.58 16.16
N LYS A 128 18.14 24.00 15.51
CA LYS A 128 18.64 22.65 15.84
C LYS A 128 19.22 22.56 17.25
N LYS A 129 19.81 23.64 17.76
CA LYS A 129 20.42 23.66 19.10
C LYS A 129 19.33 23.74 20.17
N VAL A 130 18.34 24.61 20.00
CA VAL A 130 17.16 24.71 20.88
C VAL A 130 16.42 23.37 20.95
N CYS A 131 16.16 22.73 19.80
CA CYS A 131 15.59 21.38 19.76
C CYS A 131 16.41 20.35 20.55
N ALA A 132 17.75 20.35 20.39
CA ALA A 132 18.62 19.42 21.10
C ALA A 132 18.62 19.65 22.62
N ASP A 133 18.62 20.90 23.06
CA ASP A 133 18.58 21.29 24.47
C ASP A 133 17.24 20.90 25.12
N LEU A 134 16.11 21.19 24.46
CA LEU A 134 14.77 20.77 24.90
C LEU A 134 14.65 19.25 24.97
N LYS A 135 15.13 18.54 23.94
CA LYS A 135 15.14 17.07 23.90
C LYS A 135 15.91 16.48 25.09
N LYS A 136 17.06 17.06 25.42
CA LYS A 136 17.89 16.63 26.56
C LYS A 136 17.17 16.86 27.90
N SER A 137 16.54 18.01 28.07
CA SER A 137 15.75 18.34 29.26
C SER A 137 14.55 17.39 29.40
N ASN A 138 13.78 17.18 28.34
CA ASN A 138 12.64 16.27 28.31
C ASN A 138 13.05 14.84 28.69
N LYS A 139 14.12 14.33 28.09
CA LYS A 139 14.63 12.98 28.37
C LYS A 139 14.97 12.81 29.85
N LYS A 140 15.71 13.77 30.42
CA LYS A 140 16.09 13.78 31.83
C LYS A 140 14.86 13.82 32.74
N GLU A 141 13.92 14.71 32.46
CA GLU A 141 12.68 14.87 33.25
C GLU A 141 11.80 13.62 33.20
N ARG A 142 11.72 12.94 32.04
CA ARG A 142 10.99 11.69 31.90
C ARG A 142 11.65 10.53 32.62
N GLU A 143 12.99 10.46 32.62
CA GLU A 143 13.73 9.48 33.42
C GLU A 143 13.54 9.71 34.93
N GLU A 144 13.58 10.98 35.38
CA GLU A 144 13.27 11.37 36.76
C GLU A 144 11.85 10.94 37.16
N TYR A 145 10.85 11.23 36.32
CA TYR A 145 9.46 10.83 36.55
C TYR A 145 9.30 9.31 36.66
N LYS A 146 9.94 8.55 35.75
CA LYS A 146 9.93 7.08 35.75
C LYS A 146 10.59 6.45 36.98
N SER A 147 11.63 7.09 37.50
CA SER A 147 12.38 6.63 38.69
C SER A 147 11.72 6.99 40.03
N GLY A 148 10.79 7.94 40.03
CA GLY A 148 10.07 8.37 41.23
C GLY A 148 8.88 7.46 41.58
N GLN A 149 8.32 7.62 42.79
CA GLN A 149 7.09 6.93 43.22
C GLN A 149 5.83 7.32 42.40
N GLY A 150 5.93 8.29 41.48
CA GLY A 150 4.82 8.78 40.64
C GLY A 150 4.50 7.94 39.40
N TYR A 151 5.35 6.98 39.04
CA TYR A 151 5.21 6.15 37.83
C TYR A 151 4.23 4.96 37.98
N LEU A 152 3.59 4.81 39.15
CA LEU A 152 2.89 3.59 39.57
C LEU A 152 1.38 3.54 39.28
N PHE A 153 0.86 4.30 38.30
CA PHE A 153 -0.59 4.36 38.05
C PHE A 153 -1.01 4.00 36.62
N GLU A 154 -2.18 3.38 36.54
CA GLU A 154 -2.96 3.11 35.32
C GLU A 154 -3.22 4.41 34.52
N PRO A 155 -3.55 4.32 33.21
CA PRO A 155 -3.86 5.49 32.38
C PRO A 155 -4.94 6.36 33.04
N VAL A 156 -4.61 7.60 33.39
CA VAL A 156 -5.51 8.47 34.15
C VAL A 156 -6.55 9.08 33.21
N PHE A 157 -7.77 8.57 33.26
CA PHE A 157 -8.92 9.14 32.55
C PHE A 157 -9.47 10.36 33.31
N LYS A 158 -9.01 11.56 32.98
CA LYS A 158 -9.34 12.82 33.71
C LYS A 158 -10.69 13.43 33.30
N LEU A 159 -11.75 12.64 33.34
CA LEU A 159 -13.10 13.09 32.98
C LEU A 159 -14.14 12.91 34.09
N GLY A 160 -13.75 12.38 35.27
CA GLY A 160 -14.68 12.15 36.38
C GLY A 160 -15.88 11.32 35.93
N ASN A 161 -17.09 11.86 36.10
CA ASN A 161 -18.35 11.23 35.68
C ASN A 161 -18.84 11.67 34.28
N ALA A 162 -18.01 12.35 33.47
CA ALA A 162 -18.45 12.92 32.20
C ALA A 162 -19.03 11.87 31.25
N ALA A 163 -18.44 10.66 31.16
CA ALA A 163 -18.96 9.58 30.35
C ALA A 163 -20.44 9.24 30.68
N ALA A 164 -20.78 9.18 31.97
CA ALA A 164 -22.16 8.92 32.40
C ALA A 164 -23.09 10.12 32.14
N GLU A 165 -22.60 11.35 32.29
CA GLU A 165 -23.38 12.56 32.01
C GLU A 165 -23.66 12.73 30.51
N PHE A 166 -22.69 12.41 29.64
CA PHE A 166 -22.88 12.36 28.19
C PHE A 166 -23.81 11.21 27.77
N ALA A 167 -23.71 10.03 28.38
CA ALA A 167 -24.66 8.95 28.14
C ALA A 167 -26.11 9.35 28.51
N LYS A 168 -26.31 10.06 29.63
CA LYS A 168 -27.61 10.64 30.01
C LYS A 168 -28.08 11.69 29.00
N LEU A 169 -27.18 12.52 28.49
CA LEU A 169 -27.47 13.51 27.45
C LEU A 169 -28.01 12.85 26.18
N THR A 170 -27.34 11.80 25.69
CA THR A 170 -27.76 11.03 24.51
C THR A 170 -29.11 10.35 24.73
N ALA A 171 -29.34 9.77 25.90
CA ALA A 171 -30.58 9.07 26.24
C ALA A 171 -31.78 10.00 26.52
N ALA A 172 -31.56 11.28 26.80
CA ALA A 172 -32.64 12.22 27.13
C ALA A 172 -33.62 12.41 25.95
N ALA A 173 -34.86 12.82 26.25
CA ALA A 173 -35.87 13.10 25.24
C ALA A 173 -35.53 14.32 24.39
N ASP A 174 -35.96 14.33 23.13
CA ASP A 174 -35.83 15.44 22.17
C ASP A 174 -37.15 15.71 21.42
N ASP A 175 -38.28 15.40 22.06
CA ASP A 175 -39.64 15.46 21.50
C ASP A 175 -40.27 16.86 21.59
N SER A 176 -39.71 17.75 22.40
CA SER A 176 -40.20 19.12 22.62
C SER A 176 -39.08 20.16 22.52
N LEU A 177 -39.44 21.42 22.21
CA LEU A 177 -38.47 22.52 22.15
C LEU A 177 -37.74 22.72 23.49
N ASP A 178 -38.46 22.55 24.61
CA ASP A 178 -37.90 22.64 25.96
C ASP A 178 -36.88 21.53 26.22
N SER A 179 -37.17 20.29 25.79
CA SER A 179 -36.23 19.17 25.91
C SER A 179 -34.93 19.40 25.12
N ILE A 180 -35.02 19.99 23.93
CA ILE A 180 -33.84 20.33 23.12
C ILE A 180 -33.05 21.47 23.76
N ALA A 181 -33.73 22.51 24.25
CA ALA A 181 -33.07 23.60 24.96
C ALA A 181 -32.33 23.09 26.20
N ALA A 182 -32.94 22.18 26.97
CA ALA A 182 -32.33 21.53 28.11
C ALA A 182 -31.11 20.67 27.72
N LYS A 183 -31.20 19.86 26.64
CA LYS A 183 -30.06 19.11 26.09
C LYS A 183 -28.91 20.03 25.70
N ARG A 184 -29.20 21.10 24.95
CA ARG A 184 -28.20 22.07 24.50
C ARG A 184 -27.51 22.74 25.70
N GLN A 185 -28.28 23.19 26.69
CA GLN A 185 -27.72 23.80 27.88
C GLN A 185 -26.84 22.81 28.66
N ARG A 186 -27.32 21.58 28.87
CA ARG A 186 -26.56 20.51 29.54
C ARG A 186 -25.23 20.23 28.84
N TYR A 187 -25.24 20.13 27.51
CA TYR A 187 -24.02 19.96 26.71
C TYR A 187 -23.06 21.13 26.90
N GLN A 188 -23.56 22.37 26.80
CA GLN A 188 -22.75 23.58 26.99
C GLN A 188 -22.12 23.64 28.38
N ASP A 189 -22.87 23.30 29.42
CA ASP A 189 -22.39 23.27 30.81
C ASP A 189 -21.28 22.21 30.98
N LEU A 190 -21.41 21.05 30.32
CA LEU A 190 -20.40 19.99 30.36
C LEU A 190 -19.10 20.41 29.66
N VAL A 191 -19.17 20.92 28.43
CA VAL A 191 -17.96 21.28 27.65
C VAL A 191 -17.29 22.57 28.12
N LYS A 192 -18.00 23.44 28.86
CA LYS A 192 -17.44 24.61 29.54
C LYS A 192 -17.03 24.33 30.99
N GLY A 193 -17.30 23.13 31.48
CA GLY A 193 -16.92 22.70 32.83
C GLY A 193 -15.40 22.65 32.99
N ALA A 194 -14.92 22.96 34.19
CA ALA A 194 -13.49 22.97 34.50
C ALA A 194 -12.83 21.62 34.20
N ASP A 195 -13.46 20.50 34.53
CA ASP A 195 -12.91 19.17 34.28
C ASP A 195 -12.64 18.92 32.78
N TYR A 196 -13.61 19.27 31.93
CA TYR A 196 -13.48 19.11 30.48
C TYR A 196 -12.39 20.02 29.90
N LEU A 197 -12.42 21.32 30.24
CA LEU A 197 -11.47 22.29 29.73
C LEU A 197 -10.04 21.99 30.21
N ASN A 198 -9.87 21.53 31.44
CA ASN A 198 -8.57 21.15 31.99
C ASN A 198 -8.02 19.89 31.33
N ALA A 199 -8.87 18.88 31.11
CA ALA A 199 -8.48 17.66 30.41
C ALA A 199 -8.11 17.93 28.94
N ARG A 200 -8.90 18.77 28.27
CA ARG A 200 -8.60 19.25 26.91
C ARG A 200 -7.28 20.00 26.86
N PHE A 201 -7.09 20.99 27.74
CA PHE A 201 -5.84 21.77 27.78
C PHE A 201 -4.61 20.90 28.03
N TRP A 202 -4.71 19.89 28.89
CA TRP A 202 -3.64 18.93 29.11
C TRP A 202 -3.32 18.10 27.86
N ALA A 203 -4.35 17.65 27.13
CA ALA A 203 -4.19 16.89 25.90
C ALA A 203 -3.66 17.75 24.74
N ASP A 204 -4.13 19.00 24.64
CA ASP A 204 -3.64 20.00 23.68
C ASP A 204 -2.15 20.29 23.93
N THR A 205 -1.74 20.44 25.19
CA THR A 205 -0.33 20.64 25.58
C THR A 205 0.59 19.55 25.03
N TRP A 206 0.13 18.30 25.08
CA TRP A 206 0.89 17.16 24.58
C TRP A 206 1.11 17.23 23.07
N CYS A 207 0.06 17.56 22.31
CA CYS A 207 0.14 17.71 20.86
C CYS A 207 0.94 18.97 20.46
N ALA A 208 0.76 20.07 21.17
CA ALA A 208 1.43 21.34 20.91
C ALA A 208 2.96 21.18 20.91
N ALA A 209 3.52 20.34 21.79
CA ALA A 209 4.97 20.09 21.85
C ALA A 209 5.58 19.64 20.52
N PHE A 210 4.84 18.92 19.67
CA PHE A 210 5.32 18.48 18.36
C PHE A 210 5.39 19.63 17.36
N VAL A 211 4.38 20.50 17.34
CA VAL A 211 4.22 21.55 16.33
C VAL A 211 4.77 22.92 16.74
N TRP A 212 5.07 23.10 18.04
CA TRP A 212 5.66 24.32 18.61
C TRP A 212 6.89 24.81 17.84
N LYS A 213 6.98 26.11 17.56
CA LYS A 213 8.15 26.71 16.91
C LYS A 213 9.33 26.82 17.88
N LYS A 214 10.32 25.95 17.71
CA LYS A 214 11.46 25.80 18.63
C LYS A 214 12.64 26.62 18.13
N ASP A 215 12.54 27.94 18.24
CA ASP A 215 13.58 28.88 17.81
C ASP A 215 14.28 29.58 18.99
N GLU A 216 15.18 30.53 18.70
CA GLU A 216 15.95 31.23 19.72
C GLU A 216 15.13 32.27 20.52
N SER A 217 13.86 32.48 20.20
CA SER A 217 12.97 33.38 20.95
C SER A 217 12.70 32.84 22.36
N ASP A 218 12.26 33.74 23.26
CA ASP A 218 11.87 33.34 24.61
C ASP A 218 10.73 32.32 24.59
N LEU A 219 9.75 32.49 23.71
CA LEU A 219 8.64 31.55 23.54
C LEU A 219 9.11 30.21 22.96
N GLY A 220 10.01 30.23 21.97
CA GLY A 220 10.53 29.02 21.33
C GLY A 220 11.29 28.10 22.28
N ARG A 221 11.97 28.70 23.28
CA ARG A 221 12.66 27.98 24.36
C ARG A 221 11.73 27.47 25.47
N LEU A 222 10.47 27.94 25.51
CA LEU A 222 9.47 27.56 26.51
C LEU A 222 8.52 26.44 26.06
N CYS A 223 8.80 25.79 24.91
CA CYS A 223 8.10 24.58 24.47
C CYS A 223 7.93 23.59 25.63
N PRO A 224 6.70 23.12 25.93
CA PRO A 224 6.46 22.22 27.04
C PRO A 224 7.31 20.94 26.97
N THR A 225 8.10 20.68 28.01
CA THR A 225 8.78 19.41 28.27
C THR A 225 7.99 18.59 29.29
N GLU A 226 8.41 17.33 29.53
CA GLU A 226 7.76 16.42 30.47
C GLU A 226 7.43 17.05 31.83
N ARG A 227 8.34 17.83 32.43
CA ARG A 227 8.06 18.48 33.73
C ARG A 227 6.89 19.46 33.64
N LYS A 228 6.88 20.34 32.64
CA LYS A 228 5.80 21.31 32.46
C LYS A 228 4.47 20.61 32.12
N PHE A 229 4.53 19.56 31.31
CA PHE A 229 3.38 18.72 31.01
C PHE A 229 2.75 18.10 32.27
N ARG A 230 3.57 17.57 33.19
CA ARG A 230 3.12 17.02 34.49
C ARG A 230 2.69 18.10 35.48
N ASP A 231 3.28 19.29 35.44
CA ASP A 231 2.81 20.43 36.23
C ASP A 231 1.39 20.83 35.83
N ILE A 232 1.12 20.93 34.52
CA ILE A 232 -0.21 21.22 33.96
C ILE A 232 -1.19 20.11 34.31
N GLU A 233 -0.75 18.85 34.24
CA GLU A 233 -1.54 17.70 34.67
C GLU A 233 -2.05 17.85 36.11
N ARG A 234 -1.20 18.32 37.04
CA ARG A 234 -1.54 18.51 38.46
C ARG A 234 -2.32 19.78 38.73
N ASN A 235 -1.93 20.87 38.07
CA ASN A 235 -2.56 22.18 38.19
C ASN A 235 -2.50 22.91 36.83
N PRO A 236 -3.62 22.99 36.09
CA PRO A 236 -3.66 23.59 34.75
C PRO A 236 -3.41 25.11 34.74
N HIS A 237 -3.43 25.75 35.92
CA HIS A 237 -3.08 27.17 36.06
C HIS A 237 -1.57 27.40 36.28
N ASN A 238 -0.76 26.34 36.42
CA ASN A 238 0.70 26.43 36.62
C ASN A 238 1.47 26.57 35.29
N VAL A 239 1.01 27.51 34.45
CA VAL A 239 1.53 27.79 33.11
C VAL A 239 1.59 29.31 32.92
N LEU A 240 2.61 29.79 32.21
CA LEU A 240 2.72 31.21 31.88
C LEU A 240 1.62 31.61 30.87
N PRO A 241 1.06 32.83 30.92
CA PRO A 241 -0.02 33.24 30.03
C PRO A 241 0.30 33.03 28.55
N HIS A 242 1.44 33.54 28.07
CA HIS A 242 1.87 33.38 26.67
C HIS A 242 2.14 31.93 26.25
N VAL A 243 2.47 31.04 27.20
CA VAL A 243 2.60 29.60 26.90
C VAL A 243 1.23 28.96 26.73
N ARG A 244 0.25 29.37 27.55
CA ARG A 244 -1.14 28.95 27.41
C ARG A 244 -1.72 29.45 26.09
N ASP A 245 -1.52 30.72 25.77
CA ASP A 245 -2.03 31.33 24.54
C ASP A 245 -1.49 30.58 23.31
N GLU A 246 -0.19 30.29 23.26
CA GLU A 246 0.41 29.50 22.17
C GLU A 246 -0.14 28.06 22.08
N ILE A 247 -0.38 27.38 23.22
CA ILE A 247 -1.01 26.04 23.22
C ILE A 247 -2.43 26.12 22.62
N GLU A 248 -3.20 27.13 23.01
CA GLU A 248 -4.58 27.34 22.54
C GLU A 248 -4.61 27.72 21.04
N GLU A 249 -3.68 28.57 20.59
CA GLU A 249 -3.50 28.93 19.17
C GLU A 249 -3.14 27.71 18.32
N LEU A 250 -2.15 26.91 18.74
CA LEU A 250 -1.76 25.69 18.04
C LEU A 250 -2.88 24.64 18.04
N SER A 251 -3.67 24.54 19.11
CA SER A 251 -4.84 23.65 19.16
C SER A 251 -5.88 24.03 18.11
N ILE A 252 -6.10 25.33 17.91
CA ILE A 252 -7.01 25.86 16.88
C ILE A 252 -6.42 25.67 15.49
N GLU A 253 -5.15 26.01 15.29
CA GLU A 253 -4.45 25.93 13.99
C GLU A 253 -4.45 24.50 13.45
N PHE A 254 -4.08 23.52 14.28
CA PHE A 254 -4.05 22.10 13.90
C PHE A 254 -5.39 21.38 14.14
N GLN A 255 -6.41 22.12 14.59
CA GLN A 255 -7.77 21.63 14.87
C GLN A 255 -7.77 20.31 15.68
N LEU A 256 -7.01 20.27 16.77
CA LEU A 256 -6.76 19.04 17.52
C LEU A 256 -8.05 18.41 18.03
N LEU A 257 -8.21 17.10 17.79
CA LEU A 257 -9.37 16.31 18.23
C LEU A 257 -8.95 15.09 19.05
N HIS A 258 -9.32 15.12 20.33
CA HIS A 258 -9.09 14.03 21.27
C HIS A 258 -10.34 13.16 21.37
N TRP A 259 -10.36 12.00 20.69
CA TRP A 259 -11.54 11.12 20.58
C TRP A 259 -12.25 10.82 21.91
N HIS A 260 -11.49 10.54 22.97
CA HIS A 260 -12.02 10.26 24.31
C HIS A 260 -12.67 11.45 25.01
N LEU A 261 -12.31 12.69 24.62
CA LEU A 261 -12.96 13.93 25.08
C LEU A 261 -14.12 14.32 24.17
N ALA A 262 -13.98 14.13 22.86
CA ALA A 262 -15.01 14.45 21.87
C ALA A 262 -16.25 13.55 22.00
N PHE A 263 -16.07 12.28 22.38
CA PHE A 263 -17.14 11.29 22.55
C PHE A 263 -17.03 10.51 23.87
N PRO A 264 -17.25 11.16 25.03
CA PRO A 264 -17.08 10.51 26.34
C PRO A 264 -18.10 9.39 26.61
N ASP A 265 -19.23 9.37 25.91
CA ASP A 265 -20.23 8.29 25.99
C ASP A 265 -19.78 7.01 25.27
N VAL A 266 -18.89 7.13 24.29
CA VAL A 266 -18.34 6.02 23.49
C VAL A 266 -17.10 5.41 24.15
N PHE A 267 -16.23 6.24 24.75
CA PHE A 267 -14.97 5.82 25.34
C PHE A 267 -14.99 5.96 26.87
N ARG A 268 -14.54 4.91 27.58
CA ARG A 268 -14.56 4.87 29.06
C ARG A 268 -13.20 4.50 29.62
N SER A 269 -13.01 4.75 30.91
CA SER A 269 -11.84 4.25 31.66
C SER A 269 -11.81 2.71 31.65
N ILE A 270 -10.62 2.14 31.54
CA ILE A 270 -10.38 0.70 31.59
C ILE A 270 -10.74 0.17 32.99
N GLN A 271 -11.59 -0.86 33.08
CA GLN A 271 -11.82 -1.62 34.30
C GLN A 271 -11.04 -2.96 34.26
N SER A 272 -10.92 -3.65 35.40
CA SER A 272 -10.11 -4.88 35.54
C SER A 272 -10.44 -5.99 34.53
N ASP A 273 -11.65 -6.01 33.98
CA ASP A 273 -12.15 -7.02 33.04
C ASP A 273 -11.91 -6.63 31.55
N ASP A 274 -11.43 -5.42 31.25
CA ASP A 274 -11.30 -4.87 29.89
C ASP A 274 -9.96 -5.18 29.18
N GLN A 275 -9.11 -6.04 29.78
CA GLN A 275 -7.66 -6.13 29.49
C GLN A 275 -7.28 -6.51 28.05
N LEU A 276 -8.16 -7.15 27.29
CA LEU A 276 -7.84 -7.67 25.94
C LEU A 276 -8.04 -6.66 24.80
N SER A 277 -8.79 -5.57 25.00
CA SER A 277 -9.14 -4.61 23.92
C SER A 277 -8.51 -3.23 24.06
N SER A 278 -8.01 -2.90 25.25
CA SER A 278 -7.77 -1.54 25.74
C SER A 278 -6.29 -1.16 25.89
N ALA A 279 -5.37 -2.11 25.71
CA ALA A 279 -3.95 -1.90 25.93
C ALA A 279 -3.34 -0.82 25.01
N ALA A 280 -3.71 -0.74 23.73
CA ALA A 280 -3.04 0.15 22.77
C ALA A 280 -3.40 1.64 22.88
N SER A 281 -4.60 1.99 23.34
CA SER A 281 -5.10 3.38 23.40
C SER A 281 -5.30 3.91 24.81
N GLY A 282 -5.42 3.05 25.82
CA GLY A 282 -5.68 3.46 27.19
C GLY A 282 -7.16 3.76 27.49
N TRP A 283 -8.10 3.28 26.67
CA TRP A 283 -9.54 3.37 26.91
C TRP A 283 -10.25 2.02 26.67
N ALA A 284 -11.43 1.86 27.26
CA ALA A 284 -12.41 0.82 26.93
C ALA A 284 -13.55 1.40 26.07
N GLY A 285 -14.35 0.54 25.45
CA GLY A 285 -15.42 0.94 24.53
C GLY A 285 -14.95 1.15 23.09
N GLY A 286 -15.65 2.02 22.35
CA GLY A 286 -15.43 2.27 20.93
C GLY A 286 -16.72 2.22 20.11
N PHE A 287 -16.60 2.49 18.81
CA PHE A 287 -17.73 2.45 17.88
C PHE A 287 -18.02 1.03 17.42
N ASN A 288 -19.30 0.66 17.34
CA ASN A 288 -19.71 -0.64 16.81
C ASN A 288 -19.53 -0.70 15.29
N VAL A 289 -19.72 0.44 14.61
CA VAL A 289 -19.48 0.54 13.16
C VAL A 289 -18.68 1.80 12.85
N MET A 290 -17.57 1.63 12.14
CA MET A 290 -16.86 2.75 11.49
C MET A 290 -17.08 2.64 9.99
N LEU A 291 -17.46 3.73 9.32
CA LEU A 291 -17.67 3.71 7.87
C LEU A 291 -17.28 5.04 7.22
N GLY A 292 -16.92 5.03 5.94
CA GLY A 292 -16.67 6.28 5.22
C GLY A 292 -15.79 6.15 3.98
N ASN A 293 -15.64 7.26 3.26
CA ASN A 293 -14.69 7.45 2.16
C ASN A 293 -13.71 8.57 2.57
N PRO A 294 -12.69 8.25 3.38
CA PRO A 294 -11.75 9.26 3.89
C PRO A 294 -10.95 9.91 2.74
N PRO A 295 -10.36 11.09 2.96
CA PRO A 295 -9.53 11.76 1.95
C PRO A 295 -8.30 10.94 1.55
N TRP A 296 -7.87 11.05 0.29
CA TRP A 296 -6.75 10.29 -0.32
C TRP A 296 -5.54 11.18 -0.62
N GLU A 297 -5.24 12.11 0.27
CA GLU A 297 -4.24 13.16 0.07
C GLU A 297 -2.86 12.72 0.56
N ARG A 298 -1.83 13.28 -0.08
CA ARG A 298 -0.46 13.21 0.45
C ARG A 298 -0.27 14.38 1.40
N LEU A 299 0.13 14.09 2.62
CA LEU A 299 0.29 15.13 3.66
C LEU A 299 1.51 16.02 3.44
N LYS A 300 2.38 15.67 2.50
CA LYS A 300 3.48 16.55 2.11
C LYS A 300 2.93 17.65 1.20
N LEU A 301 3.27 18.90 1.50
CA LEU A 301 2.97 20.05 0.65
C LEU A 301 3.45 19.81 -0.79
N GLN A 302 2.51 19.83 -1.73
CA GLN A 302 2.80 19.72 -3.16
C GLN A 302 3.13 21.11 -3.71
N GLU A 303 4.42 21.37 -3.95
CA GLU A 303 4.92 22.66 -4.45
C GLU A 303 4.13 23.12 -5.69
N GLN A 304 3.86 22.23 -6.64
CA GLN A 304 3.15 22.58 -7.87
C GLN A 304 1.70 23.03 -7.60
N GLU A 305 0.98 22.32 -6.73
CA GLU A 305 -0.40 22.66 -6.37
C GLU A 305 -0.46 24.00 -5.62
N PHE A 306 0.45 24.19 -4.65
CA PHE A 306 0.55 25.44 -3.88
C PHE A 306 0.75 26.65 -4.79
N PHE A 307 1.70 26.55 -5.75
CA PHE A 307 2.02 27.65 -6.66
C PHE A 307 1.09 27.76 -7.87
N SER A 308 0.27 26.75 -8.20
CA SER A 308 -0.61 26.77 -9.38
C SER A 308 -1.56 27.98 -9.42
N THR A 309 -2.04 28.43 -8.27
CA THR A 309 -2.96 29.57 -8.11
C THR A 309 -2.28 30.85 -7.65
N ARG A 310 -1.00 30.78 -7.27
CA ARG A 310 -0.23 31.90 -6.67
C ARG A 310 0.87 32.42 -7.59
N TYR A 311 1.59 31.53 -8.26
CA TYR A 311 2.70 31.86 -9.14
C TYR A 311 2.93 30.75 -10.19
N ALA A 312 2.24 30.84 -11.33
CA ALA A 312 2.22 29.80 -12.37
C ALA A 312 3.62 29.38 -12.87
N ALA A 313 4.56 30.31 -13.03
CA ALA A 313 5.90 30.00 -13.53
C ALA A 313 6.69 29.03 -12.62
N ILE A 314 6.45 29.08 -11.30
CA ILE A 314 7.08 28.15 -10.35
C ILE A 314 6.45 26.75 -10.49
N ALA A 315 5.12 26.69 -10.63
CA ALA A 315 4.39 25.44 -10.82
C ALA A 315 4.79 24.73 -12.13
N GLU A 316 4.94 25.48 -13.22
CA GLU A 316 5.27 25.02 -14.57
C GLU A 316 6.77 24.81 -14.83
N ALA A 317 7.61 24.98 -13.81
CA ALA A 317 9.06 24.83 -13.96
C ALA A 317 9.45 23.45 -14.56
N PRO A 318 10.43 23.41 -15.49
CA PRO A 318 10.71 22.23 -16.33
C PRO A 318 11.21 21.00 -15.55
N ASN A 319 11.73 21.22 -14.33
CA ASN A 319 12.13 20.16 -13.42
C ASN A 319 12.16 20.67 -11.96
N ALA A 320 12.22 19.73 -11.02
CA ALA A 320 12.22 20.04 -9.58
C ALA A 320 13.41 20.90 -9.13
N ALA A 321 14.57 20.76 -9.74
CA ALA A 321 15.75 21.57 -9.40
C ALA A 321 15.59 23.04 -9.83
N SER A 322 14.94 23.29 -10.96
CA SER A 322 14.58 24.64 -11.39
C SER A 322 13.56 25.26 -10.44
N ARG A 323 12.50 24.51 -10.10
CA ARG A 323 11.46 24.98 -9.18
C ARG A 323 12.02 25.39 -7.82
N LYS A 324 12.88 24.56 -7.21
CA LYS A 324 13.52 24.89 -5.93
C LYS A 324 14.36 26.18 -5.97
N ARG A 325 15.06 26.42 -7.10
CA ARG A 325 15.81 27.68 -7.28
C ARG A 325 14.88 28.89 -7.36
N MET A 326 13.75 28.76 -8.06
CA MET A 326 12.75 29.84 -8.16
C MET A 326 12.08 30.11 -6.80
N ILE A 327 11.74 29.06 -6.05
CA ILE A 327 11.18 29.20 -4.69
C ILE A 327 12.18 29.93 -3.77
N ALA A 328 13.47 29.57 -3.81
CA ALA A 328 14.49 30.23 -3.01
C ALA A 328 14.68 31.71 -3.39
N ALA A 329 14.47 32.07 -4.66
CA ALA A 329 14.55 33.46 -5.11
C ALA A 329 13.43 34.35 -4.52
N LEU A 330 12.26 33.76 -4.20
CA LEU A 330 11.14 34.49 -3.60
C LEU A 330 11.50 35.17 -2.28
N GLU A 331 12.48 34.66 -1.53
CA GLU A 331 12.92 35.30 -0.29
C GLU A 331 13.32 36.77 -0.49
N ASN A 332 13.85 37.10 -1.67
CA ASN A 332 14.22 38.47 -2.04
C ASN A 332 13.23 39.12 -3.01
N GLU A 333 12.60 38.35 -3.90
CA GLU A 333 11.71 38.86 -4.95
C GLU A 333 10.28 39.11 -4.47
N ASP A 334 9.74 38.24 -3.63
CA ASP A 334 8.42 38.35 -3.01
C ASP A 334 8.44 37.70 -1.60
N PRO A 335 8.94 38.44 -0.59
CA PRO A 335 9.08 37.91 0.77
C PRO A 335 7.76 37.50 1.41
N ALA A 336 6.63 38.07 0.97
CA ALA A 336 5.31 37.75 1.50
C ALA A 336 4.87 36.36 1.01
N LEU A 337 4.99 36.08 -0.30
CA LEU A 337 4.70 34.76 -0.86
C LEU A 337 5.67 33.70 -0.34
N PHE A 338 6.95 34.05 -0.15
CA PHE A 338 7.92 33.15 0.47
C PHE A 338 7.52 32.77 1.89
N ARG A 339 7.09 33.73 2.71
CA ARG A 339 6.60 33.47 4.08
C ARG A 339 5.35 32.60 4.08
N GLU A 340 4.38 32.87 3.19
CA GLU A 340 3.17 32.03 3.06
C GLU A 340 3.55 30.58 2.71
N PHE A 341 4.47 30.37 1.77
CA PHE A 341 4.97 29.04 1.42
C PHE A 341 5.66 28.37 2.60
N TRP A 342 6.49 29.12 3.34
CA TRP A 342 7.23 28.63 4.48
C TRP A 342 6.31 28.19 5.64
N ASP A 343 5.30 29.00 5.95
CA ASP A 343 4.31 28.71 6.98
C ASP A 343 3.48 27.47 6.59
N ALA A 344 3.05 27.36 5.33
CA ALA A 344 2.37 26.18 4.81
C ALA A 344 3.24 24.92 4.85
N GLN A 345 4.54 25.05 4.54
CA GLN A 345 5.50 23.94 4.60
C GLN A 345 5.71 23.48 6.04
N ARG A 346 5.85 24.42 6.98
CA ARG A 346 5.97 24.12 8.41
C ARG A 346 4.71 23.44 8.94
N HIS A 347 3.53 23.95 8.61
CA HIS A 347 2.25 23.35 9.01
C HIS A 347 2.16 21.88 8.55
N ALA A 348 2.41 21.62 7.27
CA ALA A 348 2.41 20.27 6.71
C ALA A 348 3.46 19.33 7.36
N GLU A 349 4.66 19.84 7.68
CA GLU A 349 5.67 19.03 8.39
C GLU A 349 5.27 18.77 9.85
N GLY A 350 4.61 19.73 10.51
CA GLY A 350 4.03 19.58 11.84
C GLY A 350 2.97 18.48 11.92
N GLU A 351 2.04 18.46 10.96
CA GLU A 351 1.06 17.37 10.83
C GLU A 351 1.76 16.01 10.62
N ASN A 352 2.73 15.96 9.69
CA ASN A 352 3.51 14.75 9.46
C ASN A 352 4.25 14.28 10.71
N GLN A 353 4.79 15.21 11.51
CA GLN A 353 5.49 14.89 12.75
C GLN A 353 4.54 14.30 13.78
N LEU A 354 3.34 14.87 13.96
CA LEU A 354 2.29 14.33 14.84
C LEU A 354 1.85 12.93 14.41
N LEU A 355 1.77 12.62 13.11
CA LEU A 355 1.39 11.27 12.69
C LEU A 355 2.52 10.26 12.90
N ARG A 356 3.78 10.65 12.66
CA ARG A 356 4.94 9.75 12.73
C ARG A 356 5.44 9.48 14.15
N SER A 357 5.43 10.52 14.97
CA SER A 357 6.27 10.57 16.17
C SER A 357 5.49 10.31 17.45
N THR A 358 4.16 10.22 17.35
CA THR A 358 3.26 10.01 18.49
C THR A 358 3.16 8.55 18.89
N GLY A 359 3.53 7.61 18.00
CA GLY A 359 3.29 6.17 18.23
C GLY A 359 1.82 5.75 18.10
N ARG A 360 0.91 6.68 17.75
CA ARG A 360 -0.52 6.40 17.51
C ARG A 360 -0.76 5.58 16.24
N PHE A 361 0.11 5.74 15.24
CA PHE A 361 0.00 5.14 13.91
C PHE A 361 1.25 4.30 13.57
N PRO A 362 1.50 3.21 14.31
CA PRO A 362 2.71 2.40 14.13
C PRO A 362 2.85 1.80 12.72
N PHE A 363 1.76 1.67 11.96
CA PHE A 363 1.79 0.99 10.67
C PHE A 363 1.69 1.94 9.47
N CYS A 364 0.78 2.91 9.48
CA CYS A 364 0.53 3.82 8.35
C CYS A 364 1.14 5.21 8.54
N GLY A 365 1.55 5.55 9.76
CA GLY A 365 2.27 6.79 10.07
C GLY A 365 3.78 6.71 9.80
N VAL A 366 4.23 5.88 8.85
CA VAL A 366 5.67 5.64 8.60
C VAL A 366 6.09 6.08 7.19
N GLY A 367 7.38 6.38 7.00
CA GLY A 367 7.93 6.86 5.72
C GLY A 367 7.85 8.38 5.57
N ARG A 368 8.33 8.93 4.43
CA ARG A 368 8.38 10.38 4.17
C ARG A 368 7.15 10.96 3.46
N ASP A 369 6.34 10.12 2.84
CA ASP A 369 5.16 10.52 2.07
C ASP A 369 3.97 9.69 2.55
N ILE A 370 3.21 10.25 3.50
CA ILE A 370 2.08 9.58 4.14
C ILE A 370 0.82 9.88 3.35
N ASN A 371 0.05 8.84 3.06
CA ASN A 371 -1.29 8.96 2.47
C ASN A 371 -2.35 8.94 3.58
N SER A 372 -3.18 9.99 3.66
CA SER A 372 -4.21 10.13 4.68
C SER A 372 -5.16 8.93 4.74
N ALA A 373 -5.52 8.33 3.60
CA ALA A 373 -6.47 7.22 3.53
C ALA A 373 -6.01 6.00 4.35
N SER A 374 -4.70 5.68 4.30
CA SER A 374 -4.13 4.57 5.06
C SER A 374 -4.12 4.84 6.57
N VAL A 375 -3.88 6.09 6.98
CA VAL A 375 -3.91 6.50 8.39
C VAL A 375 -5.35 6.53 8.91
N PHE A 376 -6.32 6.93 8.08
CA PHE A 376 -7.75 6.80 8.39
C PHE A 376 -8.17 5.34 8.56
N ALA A 377 -7.72 4.42 7.70
CA ALA A 377 -7.99 3.00 7.86
C ALA A 377 -7.46 2.45 9.20
N GLU A 378 -6.23 2.80 9.57
CA GLU A 378 -5.65 2.45 10.87
C GLU A 378 -6.45 3.09 12.02
N THR A 379 -6.86 4.35 11.87
CA THR A 379 -7.70 5.08 12.83
C THR A 379 -9.04 4.39 13.05
N MET A 380 -9.75 4.05 11.97
CA MET A 380 -11.04 3.37 12.02
C MET A 380 -10.91 2.05 12.80
N ARG A 381 -9.90 1.23 12.50
CA ARG A 381 -9.63 0.00 13.25
C ARG A 381 -9.32 0.27 14.74
N SER A 382 -8.60 1.35 15.03
CA SER A 382 -8.21 1.70 16.40
C SER A 382 -9.40 2.11 17.29
N LEU A 383 -10.45 2.69 16.69
CA LEU A 383 -11.62 3.23 17.37
C LEU A 383 -12.80 2.23 17.49
N LEU A 384 -12.67 1.03 16.93
CA LEU A 384 -13.70 -0.01 17.04
C LEU A 384 -13.85 -0.53 18.48
N ALA A 385 -15.10 -0.74 18.88
CA ALA A 385 -15.46 -1.58 20.01
C ALA A 385 -14.96 -3.03 19.80
N PRO A 386 -14.85 -3.86 20.86
CA PRO A 386 -14.33 -5.23 20.75
C PRO A 386 -15.01 -6.11 19.69
N ASP A 387 -16.31 -5.96 19.49
CA ASP A 387 -17.13 -6.65 18.49
C ASP A 387 -17.47 -5.78 17.27
N GLY A 388 -16.85 -4.59 17.17
CA GLY A 388 -17.10 -3.62 16.13
C GLY A 388 -16.49 -3.99 14.78
N GLN A 389 -17.05 -3.39 13.72
CA GLN A 389 -16.61 -3.56 12.33
C GLN A 389 -16.37 -2.20 11.65
N ALA A 390 -15.37 -2.14 10.77
CA ALA A 390 -15.10 -0.98 9.95
C ALA A 390 -15.27 -1.32 8.46
N GLY A 391 -15.84 -0.41 7.67
CA GLY A 391 -15.95 -0.53 6.22
C GLY A 391 -15.59 0.79 5.54
N CYS A 392 -14.52 0.84 4.74
CA CYS A 392 -14.06 2.08 4.13
C CYS A 392 -13.70 1.94 2.66
N VAL A 393 -13.84 3.06 1.93
CA VAL A 393 -13.40 3.17 0.53
C VAL A 393 -12.05 3.85 0.50
N VAL A 394 -11.01 3.14 0.07
CA VAL A 394 -9.62 3.63 0.09
C VAL A 394 -8.88 3.19 -1.18
N PRO A 395 -7.73 3.81 -1.53
CA PRO A 395 -6.93 3.33 -2.65
C PRO A 395 -6.48 1.88 -2.43
N SER A 396 -6.55 1.04 -3.48
CA SER A 396 -6.18 -0.39 -3.39
C SER A 396 -4.72 -0.62 -2.97
N ALA A 397 -3.88 0.40 -3.20
CA ALA A 397 -2.51 0.51 -2.69
C ALA A 397 -2.38 0.13 -1.20
N VAL A 398 -3.42 0.36 -0.38
CA VAL A 398 -3.40 0.05 1.06
C VAL A 398 -3.03 -1.41 1.37
N VAL A 399 -3.36 -2.37 0.47
CA VAL A 399 -3.01 -3.79 0.64
C VAL A 399 -1.93 -4.29 -0.32
N THR A 400 -1.67 -3.59 -1.42
CA THR A 400 -0.71 -4.02 -2.45
C THR A 400 0.67 -3.40 -2.32
N ASP A 401 0.76 -2.19 -1.76
CA ASP A 401 1.99 -1.39 -1.80
C ASP A 401 2.93 -1.71 -0.63
N ASN A 402 4.22 -1.50 -0.86
CA ASN A 402 5.26 -1.74 0.15
C ASN A 402 5.21 -0.72 1.31
N THR A 403 4.63 0.46 1.12
CA THR A 403 4.53 1.51 2.16
C THR A 403 3.55 1.13 3.27
N THR A 404 2.46 0.45 2.95
CA THR A 404 1.42 0.01 3.89
C THR A 404 1.51 -1.46 4.24
N LYS A 405 2.55 -2.17 3.78
CA LYS A 405 2.69 -3.62 3.98
C LYS A 405 2.62 -4.03 5.45
N LEU A 406 3.15 -3.23 6.38
CA LEU A 406 3.15 -3.57 7.81
C LEU A 406 1.72 -3.56 8.36
N PHE A 407 0.88 -2.64 7.89
CA PHE A 407 -0.54 -2.59 8.26
C PHE A 407 -1.28 -3.82 7.71
N PHE A 408 -1.09 -4.13 6.42
CA PHE A 408 -1.69 -5.31 5.82
C PHE A 408 -1.21 -6.62 6.47
N GLN A 409 0.08 -6.73 6.78
CA GLN A 409 0.66 -7.87 7.49
C GLN A 409 0.01 -8.07 8.86
N ASP A 410 -0.07 -7.00 9.65
CA ASP A 410 -0.70 -7.03 10.97
C ASP A 410 -2.18 -7.42 10.88
N LEU A 411 -2.92 -6.85 9.93
CA LEU A 411 -4.31 -7.19 9.65
C LEU A 411 -4.50 -8.68 9.33
N MET A 412 -3.63 -9.27 8.51
CA MET A 412 -3.69 -10.69 8.15
C MET A 412 -3.28 -11.59 9.33
N GLN A 413 -2.19 -11.26 10.02
CA GLN A 413 -1.65 -12.05 11.14
C GLN A 413 -2.59 -12.08 12.35
N THR A 414 -3.25 -10.95 12.63
CA THR A 414 -4.29 -10.86 13.68
C THR A 414 -5.65 -11.36 13.19
N SER A 415 -5.77 -11.70 11.90
CA SER A 415 -7.00 -12.07 11.19
C SER A 415 -8.10 -11.00 11.25
N THR A 416 -7.74 -9.75 11.49
CA THR A 416 -8.67 -8.61 11.64
C THR A 416 -9.12 -8.00 10.31
N LEU A 417 -8.57 -8.45 9.17
CA LEU A 417 -9.14 -8.18 7.85
C LEU A 417 -10.27 -9.16 7.54
N SER A 418 -11.46 -8.65 7.25
CA SER A 418 -12.60 -9.48 6.85
C SER A 418 -12.65 -9.62 5.32
N SER A 419 -12.56 -8.51 4.60
CA SER A 419 -12.61 -8.53 3.14
C SER A 419 -11.96 -7.32 2.48
N VAL A 420 -11.49 -7.51 1.25
CA VAL A 420 -11.06 -6.45 0.34
C VAL A 420 -11.65 -6.70 -1.04
N HIS A 421 -12.46 -5.75 -1.50
CA HIS A 421 -13.06 -5.78 -2.83
C HIS A 421 -12.51 -4.61 -3.64
N ASP A 422 -11.56 -4.87 -4.54
CA ASP A 422 -10.93 -3.90 -5.41
C ASP A 422 -11.76 -3.66 -6.68
N PHE A 423 -11.79 -2.40 -7.10
CA PHE A 423 -12.53 -1.88 -8.24
C PHE A 423 -11.62 -1.05 -9.14
N GLU A 424 -11.85 -1.16 -10.44
CA GLU A 424 -11.28 -0.23 -11.43
C GLU A 424 -12.33 0.78 -11.88
N ASN A 425 -11.97 2.06 -11.91
CA ASN A 425 -12.87 3.12 -12.37
C ASN A 425 -13.10 3.13 -13.90
N ARG A 426 -12.93 2.01 -14.58
CA ARG A 426 -13.03 1.89 -16.04
C ARG A 426 -14.42 2.25 -16.54
N ASN A 427 -15.45 1.89 -15.80
CA ASN A 427 -16.84 2.24 -16.10
C ASN A 427 -17.23 3.65 -15.62
N GLY A 428 -16.34 4.38 -14.94
CA GLY A 428 -16.65 5.72 -14.42
C GLY A 428 -17.62 5.67 -13.24
N ILE A 429 -17.38 4.73 -12.31
CA ILE A 429 -18.08 4.65 -11.01
C ILE A 429 -18.00 6.02 -10.31
N PHE A 430 -16.81 6.62 -10.33
CA PHE A 430 -16.57 8.00 -9.92
C PHE A 430 -16.28 8.86 -11.16
N GLN A 431 -17.18 9.79 -11.45
CA GLN A 431 -17.00 10.77 -12.53
C GLN A 431 -15.86 11.74 -12.17
N GLY A 432 -15.06 12.15 -13.17
CA GLY A 432 -13.91 13.04 -12.96
C GLY A 432 -12.65 12.37 -12.42
N VAL A 433 -12.72 11.10 -11.99
CA VAL A 433 -11.55 10.30 -11.61
C VAL A 433 -11.03 9.53 -12.83
N HIS A 434 -9.70 9.40 -12.96
CA HIS A 434 -9.08 8.70 -14.09
C HIS A 434 -9.60 7.26 -14.24
N ARG A 435 -9.83 6.81 -15.48
CA ARG A 435 -10.47 5.51 -15.80
C ARG A 435 -9.66 4.30 -15.33
N SER A 436 -8.35 4.45 -15.16
CA SER A 436 -7.47 3.38 -14.66
C SER A 436 -7.26 3.42 -13.15
N TYR A 437 -7.89 4.36 -12.44
CA TYR A 437 -7.70 4.49 -11.00
C TYR A 437 -8.33 3.29 -10.27
N LYS A 438 -7.64 2.80 -9.23
CA LYS A 438 -8.03 1.65 -8.44
C LYS A 438 -8.35 2.05 -7.00
N PHE A 439 -9.45 1.53 -6.50
CA PHE A 439 -9.87 1.71 -5.11
C PHE A 439 -10.48 0.40 -4.60
N CYS A 440 -10.52 0.20 -3.30
CA CYS A 440 -11.15 -0.96 -2.71
C CYS A 440 -12.14 -0.57 -1.61
N VAL A 441 -13.14 -1.43 -1.43
CA VAL A 441 -13.94 -1.49 -0.22
C VAL A 441 -13.24 -2.46 0.73
N MET A 442 -12.68 -1.94 1.81
CA MET A 442 -11.97 -2.71 2.82
C MET A 442 -12.83 -2.83 4.08
N THR A 443 -13.01 -4.06 4.55
CA THR A 443 -13.77 -4.37 5.77
C THR A 443 -12.85 -5.00 6.81
N MET A 444 -12.87 -4.44 8.02
CA MET A 444 -12.03 -4.86 9.15
C MET A 444 -12.88 -5.10 10.39
N VAL A 445 -12.37 -5.90 11.31
CA VAL A 445 -12.99 -6.15 12.63
C VAL A 445 -11.98 -5.89 13.73
N ARG A 446 -12.43 -5.56 14.94
CA ARG A 446 -11.52 -5.36 16.08
C ARG A 446 -10.94 -6.67 16.60
N GLN A 447 -11.79 -7.66 16.76
CA GLN A 447 -11.43 -9.01 17.18
C GLN A 447 -12.18 -10.03 16.35
N VAL A 448 -11.53 -11.17 16.15
CA VAL A 448 -11.99 -12.21 15.23
C VAL A 448 -12.68 -13.30 16.01
N ARG A 449 -13.89 -13.67 15.60
CA ARG A 449 -14.61 -14.81 16.20
C ARG A 449 -14.11 -16.17 15.69
N ASP A 450 -13.61 -16.21 14.45
CA ASP A 450 -13.04 -17.41 13.82
C ASP A 450 -11.81 -17.06 12.96
N ARG A 451 -10.63 -17.50 13.40
CA ARG A 451 -9.35 -17.23 12.71
C ARG A 451 -9.10 -18.13 11.50
N SER A 452 -9.92 -19.17 11.29
CA SER A 452 -9.66 -20.21 10.29
C SER A 452 -10.16 -19.86 8.87
N ALA A 453 -11.10 -18.91 8.73
CA ALA A 453 -11.74 -18.61 7.45
C ALA A 453 -10.90 -17.78 6.45
N GLY A 454 -9.83 -17.13 6.91
CA GLY A 454 -9.06 -16.16 6.12
C GLY A 454 -9.87 -14.91 5.75
N ALA A 455 -9.23 -13.96 5.06
CA ALA A 455 -9.89 -12.77 4.53
C ALA A 455 -10.39 -13.03 3.10
N LYS A 456 -11.54 -12.45 2.74
CA LYS A 456 -12.12 -12.58 1.39
C LYS A 456 -11.60 -11.49 0.46
N PHE A 457 -11.27 -11.86 -0.77
CA PHE A 457 -10.75 -10.96 -1.77
C PHE A 457 -11.52 -11.08 -3.08
N SER A 458 -11.57 -9.99 -3.83
CA SER A 458 -11.93 -9.95 -5.24
C SER A 458 -11.29 -8.71 -5.86
N PHE A 459 -10.70 -8.83 -7.03
CA PHE A 459 -10.02 -7.72 -7.70
C PHE A 459 -10.60 -7.43 -9.07
N PHE A 460 -10.25 -6.26 -9.60
CA PHE A 460 -10.63 -5.81 -10.93
C PHE A 460 -12.15 -5.74 -11.16
N ASN A 461 -12.93 -5.51 -10.10
CA ASN A 461 -14.37 -5.41 -10.25
C ASN A 461 -14.73 -4.11 -10.96
N LEU A 462 -15.74 -4.16 -11.84
CA LEU A 462 -16.23 -2.97 -12.54
C LEU A 462 -17.58 -2.48 -12.00
N SER A 463 -18.19 -3.27 -11.11
CA SER A 463 -19.50 -3.02 -10.51
C SER A 463 -19.67 -3.81 -9.22
N THR A 464 -20.58 -3.37 -8.34
CA THR A 464 -20.89 -4.08 -7.09
C THR A 464 -21.62 -5.41 -7.32
N THR A 465 -22.25 -5.59 -8.49
CA THR A 465 -22.92 -6.85 -8.86
C THR A 465 -21.93 -7.99 -9.06
N GLU A 466 -20.70 -7.71 -9.48
CA GLU A 466 -19.63 -8.71 -9.65
C GLU A 466 -19.19 -9.34 -8.32
N LEU A 467 -19.47 -8.72 -7.17
CA LEU A 467 -19.17 -9.28 -5.85
C LEU A 467 -19.99 -10.54 -5.54
N SER A 468 -21.11 -10.75 -6.24
CA SER A 468 -21.94 -11.94 -6.10
C SER A 468 -21.42 -13.14 -6.89
N ASP A 469 -20.43 -12.93 -7.77
CA ASP A 469 -19.84 -13.98 -8.59
C ASP A 469 -18.83 -14.82 -7.77
N PRO A 470 -19.14 -16.09 -7.46
CA PRO A 470 -18.25 -16.94 -6.66
C PRO A 470 -16.95 -17.29 -7.39
N THR A 471 -16.86 -17.10 -8.70
CA THR A 471 -15.65 -17.35 -9.48
C THR A 471 -14.61 -16.22 -9.33
N ARG A 472 -15.05 -15.03 -8.94
CA ARG A 472 -14.18 -13.86 -8.72
C ARG A 472 -13.74 -13.70 -7.27
N SER A 473 -14.43 -14.36 -6.34
CA SER A 473 -14.15 -14.27 -4.92
C SER A 473 -13.29 -15.44 -4.43
N PHE A 474 -12.25 -15.14 -3.65
CA PHE A 474 -11.36 -16.14 -3.06
C PHE A 474 -10.94 -15.73 -1.65
N SER A 475 -10.47 -16.69 -0.86
CA SER A 475 -9.97 -16.43 0.49
C SER A 475 -8.47 -16.66 0.56
N LEU A 476 -7.78 -15.79 1.31
CA LEU A 476 -6.38 -15.97 1.67
C LEU A 476 -6.23 -15.89 3.19
N THR A 477 -5.45 -16.81 3.74
CA THR A 477 -5.00 -16.79 5.13
C THR A 477 -3.65 -16.09 5.25
N ALA A 478 -3.22 -15.77 6.48
CA ALA A 478 -1.87 -15.27 6.72
C ALA A 478 -0.79 -16.26 6.23
N PHE A 479 -1.06 -17.56 6.31
CA PHE A 479 -0.18 -18.60 5.77
C PHE A 479 -0.10 -18.51 4.24
N ASP A 480 -1.22 -18.32 3.55
CA ASP A 480 -1.21 -18.17 2.09
C ASP A 480 -0.43 -16.93 1.65
N ILE A 481 -0.53 -15.82 2.40
CA ILE A 481 0.30 -14.62 2.15
C ILE A 481 1.79 -14.92 2.32
N ALA A 482 2.17 -15.61 3.40
CA ALA A 482 3.56 -16.01 3.64
C ALA A 482 4.08 -17.01 2.60
N LEU A 483 3.22 -17.88 2.09
CA LEU A 483 3.54 -18.84 1.04
C LEU A 483 3.83 -18.13 -0.28
N LEU A 484 2.92 -17.25 -0.71
CA LEU A 484 3.00 -16.57 -2.01
C LEU A 484 4.01 -15.42 -2.02
N ASN A 485 4.09 -14.69 -0.91
CA ASN A 485 4.88 -13.47 -0.76
C ASN A 485 5.78 -13.49 0.51
N PRO A 486 6.70 -14.45 0.67
CA PRO A 486 7.45 -14.66 1.92
C PRO A 486 8.33 -13.47 2.35
N THR A 487 8.82 -12.66 1.40
CA THR A 487 9.73 -11.52 1.69
C THR A 487 8.97 -10.21 1.90
N THR A 488 8.01 -9.94 1.03
CA THR A 488 7.29 -8.66 1.00
C THR A 488 6.03 -8.69 1.88
N MET A 489 5.42 -9.87 2.01
CA MET A 489 4.14 -10.13 2.68
C MET A 489 3.03 -9.16 2.25
N THR A 490 3.10 -8.66 1.01
CA THR A 490 2.05 -7.84 0.40
C THR A 490 0.91 -8.72 -0.11
N CYS A 491 -0.22 -8.13 -0.48
CA CYS A 491 -1.36 -8.89 -1.03
C CYS A 491 -1.09 -9.34 -2.48
N PRO A 492 -1.22 -10.64 -2.81
CA PRO A 492 -1.26 -11.10 -4.19
C PRO A 492 -2.61 -10.77 -4.84
N VAL A 493 -2.62 -10.48 -6.14
CA VAL A 493 -3.78 -9.95 -6.87
C VAL A 493 -4.21 -10.96 -7.93
N PHE A 494 -5.29 -11.69 -7.67
CA PHE A 494 -5.83 -12.70 -8.59
C PHE A 494 -7.10 -12.21 -9.28
N ARG A 495 -7.32 -12.63 -10.53
CA ARG A 495 -8.54 -12.29 -11.30
C ARG A 495 -9.68 -13.24 -10.99
N ALA A 496 -9.36 -14.53 -10.82
CA ALA A 496 -10.32 -15.57 -10.52
C ALA A 496 -9.89 -16.43 -9.32
N ARG A 497 -10.86 -17.11 -8.72
CA ARG A 497 -10.65 -18.08 -7.64
C ARG A 497 -9.78 -19.25 -8.09
N GLN A 498 -9.96 -19.68 -9.34
CA GLN A 498 -9.12 -20.68 -10.00
C GLN A 498 -7.64 -20.27 -10.01
N ASP A 499 -7.35 -19.00 -10.31
CA ASP A 499 -5.97 -18.49 -10.30
C ASP A 499 -5.35 -18.62 -8.91
N ALA A 500 -6.08 -18.19 -7.88
CA ALA A 500 -5.62 -18.23 -6.50
C ALA A 500 -5.33 -19.67 -6.04
N GLU A 501 -6.23 -20.63 -6.29
CA GLU A 501 -6.04 -22.03 -5.88
C GLU A 501 -4.90 -22.71 -6.64
N LEU A 502 -4.81 -22.50 -7.97
CA LEU A 502 -3.76 -23.11 -8.79
C LEU A 502 -2.37 -22.55 -8.44
N THR A 503 -2.25 -21.23 -8.29
CA THR A 503 -0.98 -20.61 -7.87
C THR A 503 -0.58 -21.07 -6.46
N LYS A 504 -1.50 -21.14 -5.50
CA LYS A 504 -1.19 -21.71 -4.16
C LYS A 504 -0.69 -23.14 -4.25
N SER A 505 -1.31 -23.97 -5.10
CA SER A 505 -0.87 -25.36 -5.32
C SER A 505 0.57 -25.42 -5.85
N ILE A 506 0.90 -24.59 -6.83
CA ILE A 506 2.27 -24.50 -7.38
C ILE A 506 3.27 -24.10 -6.29
N TYR A 507 2.98 -23.06 -5.50
CA TYR A 507 3.87 -22.60 -4.44
C TYR A 507 4.05 -23.59 -3.29
N ARG A 508 3.09 -24.50 -3.05
CA ARG A 508 3.25 -25.58 -2.06
C ARG A 508 4.23 -26.65 -2.53
N ARG A 509 4.34 -26.86 -3.84
CA ARG A 509 5.22 -27.86 -4.45
C ARG A 509 6.61 -27.30 -4.75
N ILE A 510 6.67 -26.09 -5.29
CA ILE A 510 7.89 -25.49 -5.84
C ILE A 510 8.37 -24.35 -4.93
N PRO A 511 9.62 -24.39 -4.44
CA PRO A 511 10.15 -23.35 -3.57
C PRO A 511 10.35 -22.03 -4.32
N VAL A 512 10.32 -20.92 -3.58
CA VAL A 512 10.69 -19.61 -4.11
C VAL A 512 12.19 -19.54 -4.42
N LEU A 513 12.58 -18.71 -5.41
CA LEU A 513 13.97 -18.54 -5.82
C LEU A 513 14.91 -18.19 -4.67
N LEU A 514 14.54 -17.17 -3.88
CA LEU A 514 15.27 -16.73 -2.71
C LEU A 514 14.34 -16.66 -1.49
N ARG A 515 14.69 -17.42 -0.45
CA ARG A 515 14.08 -17.26 0.88
C ARG A 515 15.12 -16.73 1.85
N SER A 516 14.79 -15.67 2.58
CA SER A 516 15.63 -15.09 3.62
C SER A 516 14.83 -15.05 4.93
N ASP A 517 14.85 -16.14 5.71
CA ASP A 517 14.11 -16.25 6.98
C ASP A 517 14.98 -16.02 8.23
N GLY A 518 16.09 -15.30 8.08
CA GLY A 518 16.96 -14.91 9.20
C GLY A 518 17.86 -16.03 9.75
N SER A 519 17.53 -17.30 9.53
CA SER A 519 18.34 -18.45 9.95
C SER A 519 18.82 -19.35 8.80
N GLN A 520 18.14 -19.39 7.64
CA GLN A 520 18.56 -20.20 6.49
C GLN A 520 18.24 -19.51 5.14
N SER A 521 19.27 -19.16 4.36
CA SER A 521 19.04 -18.62 3.01
C SER A 521 18.90 -19.77 2.00
N LEU A 522 17.69 -19.99 1.49
CA LEU A 522 17.49 -20.90 0.36
C LEU A 522 17.76 -20.12 -0.93
N ASN A 523 18.83 -20.48 -1.65
CA ASN A 523 19.17 -19.96 -2.98
C ASN A 523 19.68 -21.13 -3.84
N PRO A 524 18.79 -22.03 -4.32
CA PRO A 524 19.20 -23.27 -4.97
C PRO A 524 20.01 -23.05 -6.24
N TRP A 525 19.78 -21.90 -6.89
CA TRP A 525 20.44 -21.49 -8.11
C TRP A 525 21.64 -20.58 -7.89
N CYS A 526 22.05 -20.31 -6.64
CA CYS A 526 23.13 -19.37 -6.30
C CYS A 526 23.05 -18.03 -7.06
N VAL A 527 21.83 -17.53 -7.32
CA VAL A 527 21.61 -16.37 -8.19
C VAL A 527 21.78 -15.03 -7.46
N LYS A 528 22.20 -14.03 -8.24
CA LYS A 528 22.24 -12.61 -7.86
C LYS A 528 21.56 -11.81 -8.98
N THR A 529 20.80 -10.78 -8.60
CA THR A 529 20.14 -9.88 -9.54
C THR A 529 20.77 -8.50 -9.47
N ARG A 530 21.05 -7.86 -10.61
CA ARG A 530 21.50 -6.46 -10.68
C ARG A 530 20.69 -5.70 -11.74
N PRO A 531 20.47 -4.38 -11.56
CA PRO A 531 19.92 -3.57 -12.65
C PRO A 531 20.87 -3.57 -13.84
N GLY A 532 20.38 -3.18 -15.02
CA GLY A 532 21.22 -2.99 -16.20
C GLY A 532 22.42 -2.09 -15.92
N LEU A 533 23.52 -2.33 -16.65
CA LEU A 533 24.81 -1.67 -16.46
C LEU A 533 24.75 -0.15 -16.58
N PHE A 534 23.80 0.39 -17.36
CA PHE A 534 23.68 1.81 -17.65
C PHE A 534 22.28 2.37 -17.35
N HIS A 535 22.21 3.42 -16.53
CA HIS A 535 20.98 4.15 -16.26
C HIS A 535 20.72 5.21 -17.34
N MET A 536 19.52 5.23 -17.90
CA MET A 536 19.22 6.03 -19.11
C MET A 536 19.36 7.55 -18.92
N SER A 537 19.03 8.08 -17.74
CA SER A 537 19.22 9.51 -17.43
C SER A 537 20.63 9.83 -16.94
N ASN A 538 21.07 9.20 -15.83
CA ASN A 538 22.36 9.50 -15.20
C ASN A 538 23.58 9.28 -16.10
N HIS A 539 23.51 8.31 -17.02
CA HIS A 539 24.62 7.98 -17.93
C HIS A 539 24.36 8.44 -19.37
N SER A 540 23.34 9.26 -19.62
CA SER A 540 23.00 9.76 -20.97
C SER A 540 24.19 10.42 -21.69
N HIS A 541 25.08 11.08 -20.96
CA HIS A 541 26.29 11.70 -21.47
C HIS A 541 27.33 10.72 -22.04
N LEU A 542 27.19 9.42 -21.80
CA LEU A 542 28.06 8.35 -22.33
C LEU A 542 27.52 7.74 -23.64
N PHE A 543 26.27 8.04 -24.02
CA PHE A 543 25.59 7.36 -25.12
C PHE A 543 25.84 8.09 -26.43
N HIS A 544 26.32 7.35 -27.44
CA HIS A 544 26.54 7.88 -28.79
C HIS A 544 25.52 7.28 -29.75
N SER A 545 24.81 8.12 -30.50
CA SER A 545 23.93 7.60 -31.55
C SER A 545 24.75 7.03 -32.71
N LEU A 546 24.21 6.02 -33.41
CA LEU A 546 24.92 5.45 -34.56
C LEU A 546 25.14 6.48 -35.68
N THR A 547 24.22 7.45 -35.83
CA THR A 547 24.37 8.56 -36.78
C THR A 547 25.54 9.48 -36.42
N GLU A 548 25.73 9.80 -35.13
CA GLU A 548 26.88 10.59 -34.66
C GLU A 548 28.20 9.89 -34.98
N LEU A 549 28.27 8.58 -34.72
CA LEU A 549 29.47 7.79 -34.93
C LEU A 549 29.78 7.57 -36.43
N ALA A 550 28.75 7.42 -37.26
CA ALA A 550 28.89 7.32 -38.71
C ALA A 550 29.41 8.63 -39.33
N ASN A 551 29.08 9.79 -38.76
CA ASN A 551 29.61 11.07 -39.21
C ASN A 551 31.08 11.30 -38.80
N GLN A 552 31.59 10.53 -37.84
CA GLN A 552 32.97 10.64 -37.31
C GLN A 552 33.92 9.58 -37.88
N SER A 553 33.42 8.56 -38.57
CA SER A 553 34.21 7.46 -39.12
C SER A 553 33.85 7.21 -40.60
N GLU A 554 34.83 6.93 -41.47
CA GLU A 554 34.59 6.60 -42.90
C GLU A 554 33.82 5.28 -43.12
N ALA A 555 33.35 4.63 -42.05
CA ALA A 555 32.60 3.39 -42.09
C ALA A 555 31.13 3.65 -42.43
N SER A 556 30.79 3.44 -43.70
CA SER A 556 29.42 3.49 -44.21
C SER A 556 28.64 2.25 -43.76
N GLY A 557 27.46 2.43 -43.15
CA GLY A 557 26.44 1.36 -43.10
C GLY A 557 25.76 1.02 -41.77
N GLY A 558 25.60 1.96 -40.83
CA GLY A 558 24.69 1.78 -39.68
C GLY A 558 25.06 0.65 -38.70
N ARG A 559 26.32 0.17 -38.73
CA ARG A 559 26.86 -0.81 -37.79
C ARG A 559 27.64 -0.13 -36.67
N VAL A 560 27.77 -0.78 -35.52
CA VAL A 560 28.61 -0.31 -34.42
C VAL A 560 30.08 -0.30 -34.87
N PRO A 561 30.79 0.84 -34.81
CA PRO A 561 32.20 0.91 -35.22
C PRO A 561 33.15 0.18 -34.26
N ASN A 562 34.34 -0.15 -34.75
CA ASN A 562 35.42 -0.69 -33.91
C ASN A 562 35.75 0.26 -32.75
N GLY A 563 35.83 -0.28 -31.54
CA GLY A 563 36.08 0.49 -30.30
C GLY A 563 34.81 0.87 -29.53
N TYR A 564 33.63 0.56 -30.09
CA TYR A 564 32.33 0.70 -29.43
C TYR A 564 31.61 -0.65 -29.32
N LEU A 565 30.75 -0.78 -28.31
CA LEU A 565 29.83 -1.89 -28.10
C LEU A 565 28.38 -1.40 -28.12
N PRO A 566 27.43 -2.22 -28.59
CA PRO A 566 26.03 -1.84 -28.63
C PRO A 566 25.45 -1.69 -27.21
N LEU A 567 24.53 -0.74 -27.03
CA LEU A 567 23.68 -0.65 -25.85
C LEU A 567 22.35 -1.35 -26.13
N TYR A 568 22.11 -2.46 -25.44
CA TYR A 568 20.87 -3.22 -25.53
C TYR A 568 19.79 -2.63 -24.63
N GLU A 569 18.62 -2.40 -25.20
CA GLU A 569 17.39 -2.02 -24.50
C GLU A 569 16.44 -3.22 -24.40
N ALA A 570 15.53 -3.21 -23.41
CA ALA A 570 14.63 -4.35 -23.17
C ALA A 570 13.79 -4.76 -24.39
N LYS A 571 13.47 -3.81 -25.28
CA LYS A 571 12.71 -4.07 -26.51
C LYS A 571 13.48 -4.87 -27.57
N MET A 572 14.81 -4.97 -27.43
CA MET A 572 15.69 -5.68 -28.38
C MET A 572 15.75 -7.19 -28.11
N LEU A 573 15.21 -7.66 -26.99
CA LEU A 573 15.18 -9.08 -26.65
C LEU A 573 13.75 -9.63 -26.53
N HIS A 574 13.63 -10.92 -26.81
CA HIS A 574 12.44 -11.75 -26.63
C HIS A 574 12.85 -13.14 -26.13
N GLN A 575 11.89 -14.02 -25.90
CA GLN A 575 12.05 -15.37 -25.35
C GLN A 575 13.09 -16.15 -26.15
N PHE A 576 14.21 -16.51 -25.50
CA PHE A 576 15.37 -17.17 -26.12
C PHE A 576 16.01 -16.42 -27.31
N ASP A 577 15.74 -15.11 -27.47
CA ASP A 577 16.19 -14.35 -28.63
C ASP A 577 16.74 -12.98 -28.22
N HIS A 578 18.06 -12.84 -28.24
CA HIS A 578 18.74 -11.56 -27.99
C HIS A 578 18.75 -10.63 -29.21
N ARG A 579 18.33 -11.10 -30.39
CA ARG A 579 18.30 -10.33 -31.65
C ARG A 579 16.87 -10.02 -32.09
N TRP A 580 15.93 -9.90 -31.15
CA TRP A 580 14.50 -9.75 -31.46
C TRP A 580 14.19 -8.52 -32.29
N ALA A 581 14.76 -7.36 -31.94
CA ALA A 581 14.51 -6.10 -32.64
C ALA A 581 15.81 -5.40 -33.05
N THR A 582 15.70 -4.57 -34.08
CA THR A 582 16.79 -3.75 -34.63
C THR A 582 16.31 -2.31 -34.81
N TYR A 583 17.22 -1.35 -34.68
CA TYR A 583 16.92 0.07 -34.89
C TYR A 583 17.18 0.52 -36.33
N GLN A 584 16.24 1.32 -36.84
CA GLN A 584 16.39 2.14 -38.04
C GLN A 584 16.14 3.62 -37.69
N GLY A 585 17.20 4.40 -37.51
CA GLY A 585 17.09 5.76 -36.99
C GLY A 585 16.61 5.79 -35.54
N ASP A 586 15.57 6.58 -35.24
CA ASP A 586 14.97 6.64 -33.90
C ASP A 586 13.88 5.58 -33.66
N GLY A 587 13.48 4.83 -34.69
CA GLY A 587 12.48 3.75 -34.60
C GLY A 587 13.12 2.38 -34.45
N SER A 588 12.44 1.47 -33.74
CA SER A 588 12.79 0.04 -33.67
C SER A 588 11.75 -0.81 -34.36
N GLU A 589 12.17 -1.85 -35.06
CA GLU A 589 11.33 -2.86 -35.70
C GLU A 589 11.80 -4.27 -35.33
N ASP A 590 10.90 -5.26 -35.48
CA ASP A 590 11.24 -6.67 -35.28
C ASP A 590 12.22 -7.13 -36.36
N MET A 591 13.23 -7.90 -35.95
CA MET A 591 14.25 -8.42 -36.84
C MET A 591 13.65 -9.52 -37.75
N PRO A 592 13.73 -9.36 -39.09
CA PRO A 592 13.25 -10.37 -40.02
C PRO A 592 13.95 -11.73 -39.86
N ASP A 593 13.19 -12.82 -39.99
CA ASP A 593 13.70 -14.20 -39.85
C ASP A 593 14.79 -14.55 -40.86
N ASP A 594 14.73 -13.99 -42.07
CA ASP A 594 15.75 -14.20 -43.10
C ASP A 594 17.10 -13.61 -42.72
N LEU A 595 17.12 -12.49 -41.99
CA LEU A 595 18.34 -11.92 -41.41
C LEU A 595 18.83 -12.75 -40.21
N LYS A 596 17.93 -13.29 -39.38
CA LYS A 596 18.31 -14.16 -38.25
C LYS A 596 18.94 -15.50 -38.68
N ARG A 597 18.63 -15.98 -39.89
CA ARG A 597 19.27 -17.16 -40.49
C ARG A 597 20.77 -16.99 -40.73
N ASP A 598 21.26 -15.75 -40.85
CA ASP A 598 22.68 -15.45 -40.85
C ASP A 598 23.19 -15.34 -39.40
N PRO A 599 24.03 -16.28 -38.93
CA PRO A 599 24.57 -16.25 -37.57
C PRO A 599 25.58 -15.11 -37.34
N SER A 600 25.99 -14.39 -38.39
CA SER A 600 26.84 -13.20 -38.33
C SER A 600 26.06 -11.88 -38.41
N HIS A 601 24.73 -11.94 -38.50
CA HIS A 601 23.89 -10.74 -38.47
C HIS A 601 23.50 -10.39 -37.03
N PHE A 602 23.70 -9.15 -36.61
CA PHE A 602 23.41 -8.68 -35.24
C PHE A 602 22.44 -7.51 -35.26
N SER A 603 21.68 -7.32 -34.17
CA SER A 603 20.79 -6.17 -34.02
C SER A 603 21.55 -4.85 -33.98
N ASN A 604 21.08 -3.86 -34.74
CA ASN A 604 21.58 -2.49 -34.63
C ASN A 604 20.96 -1.82 -33.39
N PRO A 605 21.77 -1.26 -32.47
CA PRO A 605 21.24 -0.55 -31.31
C PRO A 605 20.89 0.90 -31.67
N ARG A 606 20.12 1.57 -30.81
CA ARG A 606 19.96 3.03 -30.89
C ARG A 606 21.24 3.77 -30.53
N TYR A 607 21.92 3.27 -29.49
CA TYR A 607 23.12 3.86 -28.93
C TYR A 607 24.25 2.85 -28.86
N ALA A 608 25.48 3.36 -28.93
CA ALA A 608 26.69 2.60 -28.65
C ALA A 608 27.51 3.29 -27.55
N LEU A 609 28.35 2.51 -26.89
CA LEU A 609 29.18 2.91 -25.77
C LEU A 609 30.64 2.57 -26.07
N ALA A 610 31.58 3.38 -25.61
CA ALA A 610 33.00 3.05 -25.72
C ALA A 610 33.30 1.73 -25.00
N ASN A 611 34.15 0.88 -25.60
CA ASN A 611 34.43 -0.46 -25.07
C ASN A 611 34.86 -0.45 -23.60
N ALA A 612 35.73 0.49 -23.22
CA ALA A 612 36.23 0.60 -21.85
C ALA A 612 35.13 0.81 -20.80
N GLU A 613 34.06 1.55 -21.15
CA GLU A 613 32.94 1.80 -20.24
C GLU A 613 32.11 0.54 -20.00
N VAL A 614 31.94 -0.28 -21.03
CA VAL A 614 31.22 -1.56 -20.94
C VAL A 614 32.07 -2.61 -20.21
N GLU A 615 33.33 -2.75 -20.62
CA GLU A 615 34.29 -3.72 -20.05
C GLU A 615 34.49 -3.54 -18.55
N SER A 616 34.52 -2.30 -18.06
CA SER A 616 34.67 -2.01 -16.63
C SER A 616 33.45 -2.40 -15.77
N ARG A 617 32.29 -2.70 -16.39
CA ARG A 617 31.02 -3.02 -15.71
C ARG A 617 30.51 -4.43 -15.97
N LEU A 618 31.07 -5.13 -16.97
CA LEU A 618 30.76 -6.52 -17.27
C LEU A 618 31.29 -7.47 -16.19
N PRO A 619 30.66 -8.65 -16.02
CA PRO A 619 31.18 -9.65 -15.11
C PRO A 619 32.50 -10.24 -15.66
N PRO A 620 33.44 -10.65 -14.78
CA PRO A 620 34.73 -11.18 -15.22
C PRO A 620 34.61 -12.56 -15.86
N SER A 621 33.73 -13.42 -15.35
CA SER A 621 33.41 -14.74 -15.90
C SER A 621 32.12 -15.30 -15.25
N PRO A 622 31.20 -15.93 -15.99
CA PRO A 622 31.13 -15.91 -17.46
C PRO A 622 30.93 -14.48 -17.97
N ARG A 623 31.31 -14.21 -19.24
CA ARG A 623 31.20 -12.86 -19.83
C ARG A 623 29.82 -12.52 -20.39
N TRP A 624 29.02 -13.55 -20.68
CA TRP A 624 27.61 -13.43 -21.02
C TRP A 624 26.76 -13.36 -19.76
N VAL A 625 25.54 -12.84 -19.87
CA VAL A 625 24.59 -12.75 -18.75
C VAL A 625 23.19 -13.13 -19.19
N LEU A 626 22.33 -13.51 -18.25
CA LEU A 626 20.90 -13.61 -18.52
C LEU A 626 20.25 -12.24 -18.33
N GLY A 627 19.63 -11.72 -19.39
CA GLY A 627 18.81 -10.51 -19.34
C GLY A 627 17.34 -10.88 -19.24
N VAL A 628 16.64 -10.35 -18.23
CA VAL A 628 15.19 -10.46 -18.05
C VAL A 628 14.57 -9.09 -18.30
N ARG A 629 13.50 -9.01 -19.10
CA ARG A 629 12.80 -7.74 -19.34
C ARG A 629 12.10 -7.27 -18.07
N ASP A 630 12.43 -6.05 -17.64
CA ASP A 630 11.72 -5.42 -16.52
C ASP A 630 10.32 -4.96 -16.97
N ILE A 631 10.24 -4.22 -18.08
CA ILE A 631 8.96 -3.71 -18.58
C ILE A 631 8.11 -4.85 -19.13
N CYS A 632 7.00 -5.12 -18.45
CA CYS A 632 6.03 -6.17 -18.78
C CYS A 632 4.65 -5.86 -18.18
N ARG A 633 3.58 -6.46 -18.70
CA ARG A 633 2.24 -6.39 -18.12
C ARG A 633 1.63 -7.78 -18.05
N SER A 634 0.71 -7.98 -17.10
CA SER A 634 -0.06 -9.23 -16.99
C SER A 634 -1.02 -9.48 -18.17
N THR A 635 -1.21 -8.49 -19.05
CA THR A 635 -2.03 -8.57 -20.27
C THR A 635 -1.22 -8.71 -21.56
N ASP A 636 0.11 -8.64 -21.50
CA ASP A 636 0.96 -8.80 -22.68
C ASP A 636 0.93 -10.27 -23.15
N GLU A 637 1.46 -10.57 -24.34
CA GLU A 637 1.56 -11.96 -24.82
C GLU A 637 2.40 -12.86 -23.90
N ARG A 638 3.40 -12.26 -23.23
CA ARG A 638 4.30 -12.86 -22.24
C ARG A 638 4.64 -11.82 -21.19
N THR A 639 4.68 -12.23 -19.92
CA THR A 639 5.05 -11.35 -18.80
C THR A 639 6.49 -11.57 -18.34
N ALA A 640 6.97 -12.82 -18.35
CA ALA A 640 8.37 -13.15 -18.13
C ALA A 640 9.03 -13.44 -19.47
N ILE A 641 10.05 -12.66 -19.80
CA ILE A 641 10.81 -12.79 -21.04
C ILE A 641 12.29 -12.67 -20.72
N SER A 642 13.06 -13.67 -21.14
CA SER A 642 14.51 -13.67 -20.96
C SER A 642 15.29 -14.09 -22.21
N ALA A 643 16.55 -13.65 -22.26
CA ALA A 643 17.51 -14.08 -23.27
C ALA A 643 18.94 -14.02 -22.72
N ILE A 644 19.81 -14.90 -23.20
CA ILE A 644 21.24 -14.78 -22.95
C ILE A 644 21.79 -13.61 -23.77
N LEU A 645 22.43 -12.67 -23.10
CA LEU A 645 23.03 -11.50 -23.70
C LEU A 645 24.55 -11.67 -23.83
N PRO A 646 25.13 -11.29 -24.99
CA PRO A 646 26.57 -11.26 -25.17
C PRO A 646 27.22 -10.15 -24.32
N PRO A 647 28.57 -10.02 -24.32
CA PRO A 647 29.28 -9.00 -23.55
C PRO A 647 29.07 -7.58 -24.13
N VAL A 648 27.89 -6.99 -23.90
CA VAL A 648 27.44 -5.71 -24.47
C VAL A 648 27.00 -4.73 -23.39
N GLY A 649 26.76 -3.47 -23.77
CA GLY A 649 26.12 -2.51 -22.88
C GLY A 649 24.68 -2.90 -22.62
N ILE A 650 24.21 -2.82 -21.38
CA ILE A 650 22.84 -3.23 -20.99
C ILE A 650 22.13 -2.06 -20.31
N GLY A 651 20.99 -1.65 -20.86
CA GLY A 651 20.19 -0.55 -20.33
C GLY A 651 19.40 -0.93 -19.07
N GLY A 652 19.04 0.07 -18.26
CA GLY A 652 18.41 -0.11 -16.95
C GLY A 652 17.04 -0.81 -16.92
N THR A 653 16.38 -0.99 -18.07
CA THR A 653 15.10 -1.73 -18.19
C THR A 653 15.30 -3.24 -18.40
N ILE A 654 16.53 -3.72 -18.36
CA ILE A 654 16.87 -5.15 -18.36
C ILE A 654 17.43 -5.48 -16.97
N MET A 655 16.81 -6.43 -16.29
CA MET A 655 17.33 -7.01 -15.06
C MET A 655 18.34 -8.09 -15.43
N ILE A 656 19.57 -7.95 -14.94
CA ILE A 656 20.62 -8.93 -15.15
C ILE A 656 20.55 -9.98 -14.04
N VAL A 657 20.56 -11.25 -14.41
CA VAL A 657 20.63 -12.40 -13.51
C VAL A 657 21.95 -13.13 -13.72
N GLU A 658 22.68 -13.32 -12.64
CA GLU A 658 23.97 -14.01 -12.58
C GLU A 658 23.88 -15.16 -11.60
N SER A 659 24.71 -16.18 -11.76
CA SER A 659 24.74 -17.35 -10.88
C SER A 659 26.15 -17.87 -10.68
N ASP A 660 26.41 -18.42 -9.49
CA ASP A 660 27.64 -19.13 -9.17
C ASP A 660 27.56 -20.65 -9.45
N VAL A 661 26.43 -21.18 -9.97
CA VAL A 661 26.33 -22.59 -10.44
C VAL A 661 27.04 -22.78 -11.77
N SER A 662 27.21 -24.04 -12.22
CA SER A 662 27.85 -24.28 -13.51
C SER A 662 27.05 -23.68 -14.67
N PRO A 663 27.69 -23.18 -15.74
CA PRO A 663 27.00 -22.70 -16.94
C PRO A 663 25.99 -23.71 -17.52
N LYS A 664 26.35 -25.01 -17.50
CA LYS A 664 25.48 -26.12 -17.91
C LYS A 664 24.18 -26.14 -17.09
N GLU A 665 24.28 -26.05 -15.77
CA GLU A 665 23.10 -25.96 -14.91
C GLU A 665 22.34 -24.65 -15.15
N PHE A 666 23.02 -23.50 -15.21
CA PHE A 666 22.38 -22.20 -15.39
C PHE A 666 21.66 -22.06 -16.74
N GLY A 667 22.09 -22.77 -17.79
CA GLY A 667 21.35 -22.84 -19.05
C GLY A 667 19.91 -23.36 -18.87
N ASN A 668 19.66 -24.27 -17.93
CA ASN A 668 18.30 -24.72 -17.60
C ASN A 668 17.45 -23.62 -16.93
N PHE A 669 18.08 -22.66 -16.25
CA PHE A 669 17.38 -21.53 -15.62
C PHE A 669 16.66 -20.67 -16.67
N VAL A 670 17.26 -20.51 -17.86
CA VAL A 670 16.65 -19.79 -18.99
C VAL A 670 15.33 -20.45 -19.38
N GLY A 671 15.34 -21.77 -19.57
CA GLY A 671 14.13 -22.53 -19.88
C GLY A 671 13.03 -22.40 -18.81
N VAL A 672 13.40 -22.34 -17.53
CA VAL A 672 12.43 -22.12 -16.44
C VAL A 672 11.75 -20.75 -16.58
N VAL A 673 12.55 -19.68 -16.72
CA VAL A 673 12.03 -18.29 -16.83
C VAL A 673 11.13 -18.12 -18.05
N ASP A 674 11.47 -18.78 -19.14
CA ASP A 674 10.76 -18.68 -20.41
C ASP A 674 9.64 -19.73 -20.57
N SER A 675 9.27 -20.51 -19.55
CA SER A 675 8.16 -21.48 -19.62
C SER A 675 6.77 -20.86 -19.39
N PHE A 676 5.72 -21.40 -20.00
CA PHE A 676 4.33 -20.90 -19.83
C PHE A 676 3.82 -20.99 -18.40
N VAL A 677 4.13 -22.07 -17.69
CA VAL A 677 3.70 -22.24 -16.28
C VAL A 677 4.36 -21.22 -15.36
N PHE A 678 5.64 -20.90 -15.59
CA PHE A 678 6.34 -19.83 -14.87
C PHE A 678 5.78 -18.45 -15.22
N ASP A 679 5.55 -18.17 -16.51
CA ASP A 679 4.96 -16.93 -16.98
C ASP A 679 3.55 -16.72 -16.41
N TYR A 680 2.74 -17.78 -16.36
CA TYR A 680 1.42 -17.78 -15.74
C TYR A 680 1.47 -17.36 -14.28
N VAL A 681 2.37 -17.94 -13.47
CA VAL A 681 2.53 -17.53 -12.08
C VAL A 681 3.04 -16.08 -11.98
N THR A 682 3.94 -15.69 -12.87
CA THR A 682 4.46 -14.31 -12.93
C THR A 682 3.34 -13.30 -13.20
N ARG A 683 2.40 -13.61 -14.09
CA ARG A 683 1.21 -12.78 -14.38
C ARG A 683 0.36 -12.51 -13.15
N GLN A 684 0.19 -13.50 -12.27
CA GLN A 684 -0.58 -13.33 -11.04
C GLN A 684 0.15 -12.46 -10.00
N LYS A 685 1.46 -12.29 -10.14
CA LYS A 685 2.31 -11.55 -9.20
C LYS A 685 2.60 -10.12 -9.66
N VAL A 686 2.56 -9.86 -10.97
CA VAL A 686 2.82 -8.54 -11.57
C VAL A 686 1.52 -7.74 -11.67
N ALA A 687 1.32 -6.82 -10.72
CA ALA A 687 0.19 -5.89 -10.71
C ALA A 687 0.40 -4.62 -11.55
N GLY A 688 1.66 -4.25 -11.81
CA GLY A 688 2.06 -3.03 -12.52
C GLY A 688 2.68 -3.29 -13.90
N THR A 689 3.60 -2.41 -14.32
CA THR A 689 4.29 -2.49 -15.62
C THR A 689 5.75 -2.96 -15.52
N HIS A 690 6.15 -3.51 -14.37
CA HIS A 690 7.54 -3.82 -14.03
C HIS A 690 7.67 -5.16 -13.31
N LEU A 691 8.52 -6.06 -13.81
CA LEU A 691 8.99 -7.26 -13.13
C LEU A 691 10.24 -6.92 -12.33
N ASN A 692 10.01 -6.27 -11.19
CA ASN A 692 11.10 -5.83 -10.33
C ASN A 692 11.79 -7.03 -9.62
N PRO A 693 13.04 -6.85 -9.14
CA PRO A 693 13.78 -7.91 -8.47
C PRO A 693 13.07 -8.48 -7.23
N SER A 694 12.29 -7.68 -6.51
CA SER A 694 11.57 -8.14 -5.32
C SER A 694 10.48 -9.16 -5.68
N ILE A 695 9.78 -8.97 -6.80
CA ILE A 695 8.80 -9.94 -7.32
C ILE A 695 9.53 -11.19 -7.83
N PHE A 696 10.55 -11.02 -8.68
CA PHE A 696 11.27 -12.12 -9.33
C PHE A 696 11.87 -13.11 -8.32
N LYS A 697 12.46 -12.60 -7.23
CA LYS A 697 13.09 -13.40 -6.17
C LYS A 697 12.15 -14.28 -5.36
N GLN A 698 10.85 -13.99 -5.39
CA GLN A 698 9.82 -14.76 -4.67
C GLN A 698 8.88 -15.51 -5.62
N LEU A 699 9.26 -15.69 -6.89
CA LEU A 699 8.58 -16.60 -7.82
C LEU A 699 9.03 -18.05 -7.57
N PRO A 700 8.19 -19.05 -7.89
CA PRO A 700 8.52 -20.46 -7.71
C PRO A 700 9.43 -20.95 -8.83
N PHE A 701 10.64 -21.37 -8.49
CA PHE A 701 11.62 -21.90 -9.45
C PHE A 701 11.84 -23.38 -9.19
N ILE A 702 11.73 -24.20 -10.24
CA ILE A 702 12.21 -25.58 -10.23
C ILE A 702 13.68 -25.57 -9.81
N SER A 703 14.07 -26.40 -8.85
CA SER A 703 15.45 -26.43 -8.35
C SER A 703 16.36 -27.27 -9.26
N PRO A 704 17.70 -27.09 -9.19
CA PRO A 704 18.63 -27.98 -9.88
C PRO A 704 18.45 -29.46 -9.48
N SER A 705 18.07 -29.73 -8.23
CA SER A 705 17.75 -31.08 -7.76
C SER A 705 16.53 -31.68 -8.45
N ASP A 706 15.48 -30.89 -8.70
CA ASP A 706 14.28 -31.36 -9.41
C ASP A 706 14.59 -31.69 -10.88
N LEU A 707 15.49 -30.94 -11.50
CA LEU A 707 15.97 -31.18 -12.86
C LEU A 707 16.95 -32.36 -12.96
N SER A 708 17.50 -32.82 -11.85
CA SER A 708 18.38 -34.00 -11.81
C SER A 708 17.61 -35.33 -11.79
N LEU A 709 16.28 -35.29 -11.87
CA LEU A 709 15.43 -36.46 -11.99
C LEU A 709 15.37 -36.97 -13.44
N PRO A 710 15.06 -38.27 -13.66
CA PRO A 710 14.82 -38.81 -15.00
C PRO A 710 13.65 -38.11 -15.70
N ALA A 711 13.83 -37.76 -16.98
CA ALA A 711 12.76 -37.20 -17.80
C ALA A 711 11.73 -38.29 -18.11
N ILE A 712 10.54 -38.23 -17.51
CA ILE A 712 9.52 -39.27 -17.73
C ILE A 712 8.98 -39.35 -19.17
N TRP A 713 9.23 -38.33 -19.98
CA TRP A 713 8.91 -38.26 -21.41
C TRP A 713 10.06 -38.73 -22.31
N HIS A 714 11.18 -39.16 -21.73
CA HIS A 714 12.35 -39.63 -22.47
C HIS A 714 13.02 -40.82 -21.76
N GLU A 715 13.26 -41.93 -22.47
CA GLU A 715 13.57 -43.22 -21.84
C GLU A 715 14.89 -43.26 -21.03
N THR A 716 15.85 -42.38 -21.33
CA THR A 716 17.24 -42.51 -20.81
C THR A 716 17.92 -41.22 -20.37
N GLU A 717 17.26 -40.06 -20.41
CA GLU A 717 17.90 -38.76 -20.11
C GLU A 717 17.40 -38.14 -18.80
N LEU A 718 18.26 -37.35 -18.16
CA LEU A 718 17.85 -36.47 -17.06
C LEU A 718 17.08 -35.27 -17.62
N CYS A 719 16.14 -34.71 -16.85
CA CYS A 719 15.44 -33.48 -17.22
C CYS A 719 16.41 -32.34 -17.56
N SER A 720 17.49 -32.19 -16.78
CA SER A 720 18.51 -31.16 -16.97
C SER A 720 19.27 -31.26 -18.29
N ASP A 721 19.57 -32.47 -18.75
CA ASP A 721 20.28 -32.69 -20.02
C ASP A 721 19.34 -32.46 -21.21
N TRP A 722 18.11 -32.99 -21.12
CA TRP A 722 17.11 -32.86 -22.17
C TRP A 722 16.66 -31.39 -22.34
N CYS A 723 16.39 -30.68 -21.24
CA CYS A 723 15.99 -29.28 -21.28
C CYS A 723 17.13 -28.38 -21.80
N LEU A 724 18.36 -28.57 -21.30
CA LEU A 724 19.50 -27.76 -21.75
C LEU A 724 19.76 -27.88 -23.25
N ARG A 725 19.71 -29.09 -23.81
CA ARG A 725 19.89 -29.30 -25.27
C ARG A 725 18.90 -28.46 -26.08
N ASN A 726 17.63 -28.49 -25.69
CA ASN A 726 16.57 -27.75 -26.35
C ASN A 726 16.72 -26.23 -26.15
N VAL A 727 17.11 -25.78 -24.95
CA VAL A 727 17.41 -24.35 -24.68
C VAL A 727 18.60 -23.86 -25.51
N LEU A 728 19.65 -24.68 -25.68
CA LEU A 728 20.80 -24.35 -26.51
C LEU A 728 20.40 -24.18 -27.98
N GLU A 729 19.55 -25.06 -28.52
CA GLU A 729 19.03 -24.94 -29.89
C GLU A 729 18.20 -23.67 -30.09
N LEU A 730 17.43 -23.26 -29.06
CA LEU A 730 16.67 -22.01 -29.10
C LEU A 730 17.53 -20.75 -28.92
N THR A 731 18.63 -20.82 -28.17
CA THR A 731 19.39 -19.63 -27.78
C THR A 731 20.60 -19.37 -28.68
N TYR A 732 21.39 -20.40 -28.99
CA TYR A 732 22.65 -20.25 -29.73
C TYR A 732 22.43 -20.19 -31.25
N THR A 733 21.87 -19.08 -31.73
CA THR A 733 21.59 -18.85 -33.16
C THR A 733 22.54 -17.86 -33.84
N ALA A 734 23.47 -17.28 -33.09
CA ALA A 734 24.46 -16.32 -33.58
C ALA A 734 25.80 -16.45 -32.86
N PHE A 735 26.88 -15.99 -33.51
CA PHE A 735 28.25 -16.12 -33.00
C PHE A 735 28.55 -15.26 -31.78
N ASP A 736 27.82 -14.17 -31.56
CA ASP A 736 28.04 -13.26 -30.42
C ASP A 736 27.72 -13.90 -29.07
N VAL A 737 26.85 -14.92 -29.04
CA VAL A 737 26.54 -15.72 -27.83
C VAL A 737 27.25 -17.09 -27.80
N GLN A 738 28.25 -17.33 -28.68
CA GLN A 738 28.99 -18.60 -28.74
C GLN A 738 29.60 -19.01 -27.40
N GLN A 739 30.09 -18.05 -26.61
CA GLN A 739 30.70 -18.35 -25.32
C GLN A 739 29.74 -19.07 -24.37
N PHE A 740 28.44 -18.73 -24.41
CA PHE A 740 27.42 -19.43 -23.60
C PHE A 740 27.27 -20.90 -24.01
N ALA A 741 27.27 -21.19 -25.30
CA ALA A 741 27.16 -22.56 -25.80
C ALA A 741 28.38 -23.40 -25.42
N VAL A 742 29.58 -22.85 -25.59
CA VAL A 742 30.84 -23.50 -25.22
C VAL A 742 30.90 -23.76 -23.72
N ASP A 743 30.58 -22.76 -22.90
CA ASP A 743 30.55 -22.88 -21.44
C ASP A 743 29.52 -23.94 -20.98
N SER A 744 28.43 -24.09 -21.73
CA SER A 744 27.36 -25.08 -21.48
C SER A 744 27.64 -26.48 -22.05
N GLY A 745 28.79 -26.68 -22.70
CA GLY A 745 29.24 -27.98 -23.21
C GLY A 745 28.89 -28.28 -24.67
N TYR A 746 28.58 -27.26 -25.48
CA TYR A 746 28.35 -27.38 -26.92
C TYR A 746 29.42 -26.61 -27.71
N ASP A 747 30.23 -27.31 -28.50
CA ASP A 747 31.35 -26.76 -29.28
C ASP A 747 31.05 -26.64 -30.79
N GLY A 748 29.81 -26.93 -31.20
CA GLY A 748 29.36 -26.85 -32.60
C GLY A 748 29.11 -25.42 -33.10
N PRO A 749 28.77 -25.27 -34.40
CA PRO A 749 28.35 -23.99 -34.98
C PRO A 749 26.98 -23.55 -34.44
N PRO A 750 26.61 -22.26 -34.56
CA PRO A 750 25.28 -21.79 -34.18
C PRO A 750 24.17 -22.59 -34.89
N PHE A 751 23.08 -22.86 -34.18
CA PHE A 751 21.90 -23.49 -34.74
C PHE A 751 21.23 -22.56 -35.75
N ARG A 752 20.70 -23.13 -36.83
CA ARG A 752 20.01 -22.36 -37.87
C ARG A 752 18.70 -21.81 -37.31
N TRP A 753 18.42 -20.53 -37.57
CA TRP A 753 17.11 -19.95 -37.28
C TRP A 753 16.03 -20.56 -38.17
N ASP A 754 15.14 -21.35 -37.56
CA ASP A 754 13.99 -22.00 -38.19
C ASP A 754 12.79 -21.89 -37.26
N GLU A 755 11.83 -21.03 -37.59
CA GLU A 755 10.73 -20.72 -36.68
C GLU A 755 9.77 -21.90 -36.45
N GLU A 756 9.60 -22.81 -37.42
CA GLU A 756 8.76 -24.00 -37.26
C GLU A 756 9.40 -24.97 -36.25
N ARG A 757 10.72 -25.22 -36.39
CA ARG A 757 11.47 -26.04 -35.44
C ARG A 757 11.50 -25.42 -34.05
N ARG A 758 11.74 -24.10 -33.96
CA ARG A 758 11.75 -23.36 -32.70
C ARG A 758 10.40 -23.44 -32.00
N PHE A 759 9.30 -23.30 -32.73
CA PHE A 759 7.96 -23.45 -32.18
C PHE A 759 7.74 -24.84 -31.58
N GLN A 760 8.10 -25.91 -32.29
CA GLN A 760 8.01 -27.28 -31.78
C GLN A 760 8.81 -27.46 -30.49
N ILE A 761 10.07 -27.00 -30.45
CA ILE A 761 10.91 -27.11 -29.25
C ILE A 761 10.31 -26.36 -28.06
N ARG A 762 9.75 -25.15 -28.29
CA ARG A 762 9.06 -24.41 -27.22
C ARG A 762 7.86 -25.20 -26.68
N CYS A 763 7.03 -25.77 -27.56
CA CYS A 763 5.92 -26.63 -27.14
C CYS A 763 6.37 -27.84 -26.32
N GLU A 764 7.45 -28.51 -26.73
CA GLU A 764 8.02 -29.65 -26.01
C GLU A 764 8.56 -29.24 -24.63
N LEU A 765 9.31 -28.13 -24.56
CA LEU A 765 9.81 -27.57 -23.31
C LEU A 765 8.67 -27.19 -22.36
N ASP A 766 7.63 -26.52 -22.88
CA ASP A 766 6.47 -26.13 -22.06
C ASP A 766 5.73 -27.34 -21.51
N ALA A 767 5.55 -28.39 -22.32
CA ALA A 767 4.98 -29.66 -21.84
C ALA A 767 5.83 -30.27 -20.71
N ALA A 768 7.15 -30.29 -20.86
CA ALA A 768 8.07 -30.74 -19.82
C ALA A 768 7.94 -29.91 -18.53
N TYR A 769 7.90 -28.58 -18.63
CA TYR A 769 7.76 -27.71 -17.45
C TYR A 769 6.37 -27.83 -16.79
N PHE A 770 5.29 -28.07 -17.53
CA PHE A 770 4.00 -28.39 -16.92
C PHE A 770 4.06 -29.64 -16.04
N HIS A 771 4.77 -30.68 -16.50
CA HIS A 771 5.01 -31.88 -15.68
C HIS A 771 5.80 -31.57 -14.40
N LEU A 772 6.86 -30.76 -14.51
CA LEU A 772 7.70 -30.40 -13.35
C LEU A 772 6.93 -29.55 -12.32
N TYR A 773 6.14 -28.58 -12.77
CA TYR A 773 5.41 -27.65 -11.89
C TYR A 773 4.11 -28.23 -11.32
N LEU A 774 3.35 -29.02 -12.09
CA LEU A 774 2.04 -29.53 -11.69
C LEU A 774 2.10 -30.94 -11.11
N GLY A 775 3.20 -31.66 -11.31
CA GLY A 775 3.39 -33.02 -10.83
C GLY A 775 2.69 -34.09 -11.67
N PHE A 776 2.50 -35.25 -11.04
CA PHE A 776 1.94 -36.45 -11.69
C PHE A 776 0.47 -36.66 -11.34
N ASP A 777 -0.23 -37.41 -12.19
CA ASP A 777 -1.68 -37.65 -12.07
C ASP A 777 -2.07 -38.33 -10.75
N GLU A 778 -1.19 -39.16 -10.17
CA GLU A 778 -1.43 -39.86 -8.90
C GLU A 778 -1.43 -38.93 -7.68
N GLU A 779 -0.66 -37.83 -7.75
CA GLU A 779 -0.51 -36.84 -6.68
C GLU A 779 -1.51 -35.67 -6.81
N TRP A 780 -2.16 -35.53 -7.97
CA TRP A 780 -2.94 -34.35 -8.33
C TRP A 780 -4.14 -34.14 -7.40
N GLY A 781 -4.09 -33.06 -6.62
CA GLY A 781 -5.17 -32.65 -5.72
C GLY A 781 -5.43 -33.60 -4.56
N ALA A 782 -4.52 -34.54 -4.26
CA ALA A 782 -4.68 -35.52 -3.18
C ALA A 782 -4.90 -34.84 -1.81
N ASP A 783 -4.12 -33.79 -1.53
CA ASP A 783 -4.20 -33.00 -0.29
C ASP A 783 -4.96 -31.68 -0.45
N ASN A 784 -5.58 -31.44 -1.62
CA ASN A 784 -6.33 -30.21 -1.89
C ASN A 784 -7.64 -30.51 -2.66
N PRO A 785 -8.71 -30.90 -1.95
CA PRO A 785 -10.01 -31.20 -2.56
C PRO A 785 -10.57 -30.04 -3.40
N THR A 786 -10.37 -28.79 -2.95
CA THR A 786 -10.82 -27.58 -3.66
C THR A 786 -10.16 -27.45 -5.04
N LEU A 787 -8.85 -27.75 -5.13
CA LEU A 787 -8.14 -27.74 -6.41
C LEU A 787 -8.70 -28.82 -7.34
N ARG A 788 -8.96 -30.01 -6.83
CA ARG A 788 -9.49 -31.14 -7.60
C ARG A 788 -10.94 -30.92 -8.07
N GLU A 789 -11.73 -30.18 -7.29
CA GLU A 789 -13.08 -29.76 -7.69
C GLU A 789 -13.02 -28.78 -8.88
N MET A 790 -12.08 -27.82 -8.87
CA MET A 790 -11.92 -26.83 -9.94
C MET A 790 -11.22 -27.41 -11.18
N PHE A 791 -10.27 -28.32 -10.96
CA PHE A 791 -9.46 -28.96 -11.99
C PHE A 791 -9.45 -30.48 -11.73
N PRO A 792 -10.44 -31.22 -12.28
CA PRO A 792 -10.56 -32.66 -12.06
C PRO A 792 -9.29 -33.43 -12.40
N THR A 793 -8.57 -32.98 -13.42
CA THR A 793 -7.27 -33.51 -13.86
C THR A 793 -6.24 -32.39 -13.98
N ARG A 794 -4.95 -32.74 -13.99
CA ARG A 794 -3.88 -31.77 -14.27
C ARG A 794 -3.99 -31.17 -15.68
N ARG A 795 -4.56 -31.92 -16.65
CA ARG A 795 -4.76 -31.42 -18.01
C ARG A 795 -5.74 -30.26 -18.04
N ASP A 796 -6.79 -30.29 -17.22
CA ASP A 796 -7.71 -29.16 -17.06
C ASP A 796 -6.98 -27.91 -16.55
N ALA A 797 -6.00 -28.08 -15.65
CA ALA A 797 -5.16 -26.96 -15.19
C ALA A 797 -4.20 -26.45 -16.27
N VAL A 798 -3.62 -27.33 -17.09
CA VAL A 798 -2.81 -26.93 -18.26
C VAL A 798 -3.67 -26.15 -19.25
N ASP A 799 -4.85 -26.67 -19.61
CA ASP A 799 -5.77 -26.02 -20.52
C ASP A 799 -6.19 -24.65 -19.98
N TYR A 800 -6.51 -24.54 -18.68
CA TYR A 800 -6.82 -23.27 -18.05
C TYR A 800 -5.64 -22.28 -18.10
N ILE A 801 -4.42 -22.73 -17.80
CA ILE A 801 -3.22 -21.89 -17.91
C ILE A 801 -3.11 -21.36 -19.33
N MET A 802 -3.21 -22.23 -20.34
CA MET A 802 -3.12 -21.83 -21.75
C MET A 802 -4.24 -20.87 -22.18
N ASP A 803 -5.44 -20.96 -21.59
CA ASP A 803 -6.54 -20.00 -21.83
C ASP A 803 -6.19 -18.57 -21.37
N THR A 804 -5.29 -18.42 -20.40
CA THR A 804 -4.79 -17.11 -19.97
C THR A 804 -3.82 -16.46 -20.97
N PHE A 805 -3.41 -17.19 -22.01
CA PHE A 805 -2.58 -16.73 -23.12
C PHE A 805 -3.38 -16.71 -24.44
N PRO A 806 -4.42 -15.89 -24.57
CA PRO A 806 -5.37 -15.97 -25.69
C PRO A 806 -4.76 -15.63 -27.06
N ILE A 807 -3.64 -14.90 -27.11
CA ILE A 807 -2.90 -14.65 -28.36
C ILE A 807 -2.19 -15.93 -28.77
N VAL A 808 -1.44 -16.54 -27.85
CA VAL A 808 -0.71 -17.79 -28.10
C VAL A 808 -1.66 -18.93 -28.41
N ARG A 809 -2.75 -19.11 -27.66
CA ARG A 809 -3.69 -20.22 -27.87
C ARG A 809 -4.38 -20.19 -29.24
N ARG A 810 -4.51 -19.01 -29.86
CA ARG A 810 -5.12 -18.86 -31.20
C ARG A 810 -4.14 -19.11 -32.34
N ASN A 811 -2.84 -18.91 -32.08
CA ASN A 811 -1.76 -19.12 -33.04
C ASN A 811 -1.27 -20.56 -32.94
#